data_AF-A0AAU9S1Q9-F1
#
_entry.id   AF-A0AAU9S1Q9-F1
#
_cell.length_a   1.000
_cell.length_b   1.000
_cell.length_c   1.000
_cell.angle_alpha   90.00
_cell.angle_beta   90.00
_cell.angle_gamma   90.00
#
_symmetry.space_group_name_H-M   'P 1'
#
loop_
_entity.id
_entity.type
_entity.pdbx_description
1 polymer ?
#
loop_
_entity_poly.entity_id
_entity_poly.type
_entity_poly.pdbx_seq_one_letter_code
_entity_poly.pdbx_strand_id
1 'polypeptide(L)'
;MGNKKMAQKVEAQGGKGGIQWDDGSEHDAVTKIQVGAGGVGIQYVKFDYVKNGQTEEAPLRGIKGRSIAADPFVISHPEEHLVSVEGWYNPEGLIQGLKFKSNKKSSDLIGYDDGTPFTLQVQDKKITGFHGFAGDYVHSLGAYFAPLASSTQLTPAKKLPALGSDEGTTWDDGAYHGVKKVYVGQGHEGVSAVKFEYANGSQVVVGEERGKPTLLGFEEFEVDADDYITAVQVTYDKIFGHDSDVITSITFFTFKGKTSPPYGLDTEKKFVLKGQNGGELVGFHGRAGDVLYALGAYFVTTTTPLTPAKKLPAVGGDGGTTWDDGAYDGVKKVFVGQAQDGISVVKFVYDKGAEEIIGDAHGNSTLLGFEEFELDYPSEYITAVEGTYDKIFGSDFEVVTMLKFKTNKQTSAPFGIEAGTPFELKEEGYKIVGFHGKIAINHPDEYLVSVEGWYDSSNIILGIQFKTNQKTSDYIGYEFDGTGTKFTLQVQDKKIIGFHGFASDHLNSIGAYFVPLASTTPPSVPPKKLEAKGGETGALWDDSHHDNVKKVYVGQGQDGVAAVKFEYTNGSQVVIGVEHGKSTMLGFEEFELESDEYITSVEGTYDKIFGTDSAVVTMLTFKTNKNKTAGPFGLEGSTPFVFKEEGYKITGFHGRAGEAINAIGVYLAPVGSIPLTPATQGKKLEAAGSDGGALWDDGAFEGVRVVSVGQAQDGIGVVKFVYHKGSQIVVGNEHGKTTMLGFEEIIFLVP
;
A
#
# COMPACT_ATOMS: atom_id res chain seq x y z
N MET A 1 -24.90 9.80 -28.62
CA MET A 1 -25.48 8.46 -28.40
C MET A 1 -24.94 7.97 -27.07
N GLY A 2 -25.78 7.94 -26.03
CA GLY A 2 -25.34 7.61 -24.67
C GLY A 2 -24.97 6.14 -24.53
N ASN A 3 -23.86 5.87 -23.86
CA ASN A 3 -23.51 4.52 -23.41
C ASN A 3 -24.57 4.04 -22.42
N LYS A 4 -25.43 3.11 -22.86
CA LYS A 4 -26.27 2.32 -21.95
C LYS A 4 -25.36 1.63 -20.94
N LYS A 5 -25.53 1.89 -19.64
CA LYS A 5 -24.97 1.05 -18.56
C LYS A 5 -25.56 -0.35 -18.74
N MET A 6 -24.85 -1.26 -19.41
CA MET A 6 -25.31 -2.65 -19.55
C MET A 6 -25.19 -3.36 -18.20
N ALA A 7 -26.32 -3.80 -17.64
CA ALA A 7 -26.31 -4.76 -16.54
C ALA A 7 -25.70 -6.09 -17.01
N GLN A 8 -24.91 -6.73 -16.14
CA GLN A 8 -24.34 -8.04 -16.43
C GLN A 8 -25.43 -9.10 -16.26
N LYS A 9 -25.77 -9.79 -17.35
CA LYS A 9 -26.69 -10.94 -17.34
C LYS A 9 -25.91 -12.19 -16.93
N VAL A 10 -26.37 -12.87 -15.89
CA VAL A 10 -25.91 -14.22 -15.54
C VAL A 10 -26.96 -15.22 -16.00
N GLU A 11 -26.51 -16.24 -16.74
CA GLU A 11 -27.39 -17.24 -17.36
C GLU A 11 -28.17 -18.06 -16.32
N ALA A 12 -29.41 -18.40 -16.68
CA ALA A 12 -30.32 -19.10 -15.80
C ALA A 12 -29.84 -20.52 -15.50
N GLN A 13 -29.90 -20.90 -14.23
CA GLN A 13 -29.54 -22.23 -13.74
C GLN A 13 -30.81 -23.07 -13.57
N GLY A 14 -30.77 -24.33 -13.99
CA GLY A 14 -31.92 -25.24 -14.03
C GLY A 14 -32.30 -25.66 -15.45
N GLY A 15 -33.53 -26.14 -15.63
CA GLY A 15 -34.04 -26.67 -16.90
C GLY A 15 -34.73 -25.60 -17.77
N LYS A 16 -34.91 -25.90 -19.06
CA LYS A 16 -35.63 -25.03 -20.01
C LYS A 16 -37.12 -25.38 -20.15
N GLY A 17 -37.71 -25.95 -19.10
CA GLY A 17 -39.11 -26.37 -19.09
C GLY A 17 -40.08 -25.20 -18.96
N GLY A 18 -41.19 -25.24 -19.70
CA GLY A 18 -42.20 -24.17 -19.68
C GLY A 18 -41.89 -22.99 -20.62
N ILE A 19 -42.35 -21.80 -20.23
CA ILE A 19 -42.24 -20.56 -21.03
C ILE A 19 -41.08 -19.72 -20.49
N GLN A 20 -40.26 -19.19 -21.40
CA GLN A 20 -39.21 -18.25 -21.05
C GLN A 20 -39.82 -16.92 -20.57
N TRP A 21 -39.24 -16.36 -19.51
CA TRP A 21 -39.62 -15.05 -18.98
C TRP A 21 -38.36 -14.24 -18.66
N ASP A 22 -38.50 -12.92 -18.74
CA ASP A 22 -37.41 -11.98 -18.52
C ASP A 22 -38.02 -10.67 -18.01
N ASP A 23 -37.68 -10.28 -16.79
CA ASP A 23 -38.18 -9.05 -16.19
C ASP A 23 -37.38 -7.83 -16.67
N GLY A 24 -36.23 -8.05 -17.31
CA GLY A 24 -35.35 -7.00 -17.80
C GLY A 24 -34.35 -6.48 -16.75
N SER A 25 -33.36 -5.74 -17.24
CA SER A 25 -32.23 -5.21 -16.46
C SER A 25 -32.41 -3.79 -15.95
N GLU A 26 -33.46 -3.10 -16.40
CA GLU A 26 -33.62 -1.63 -16.26
C GLU A 26 -34.22 -1.20 -14.90
N HIS A 27 -34.31 -2.11 -13.94
CA HIS A 27 -34.80 -1.78 -12.59
C HIS A 27 -33.66 -1.29 -11.69
N ASP A 28 -34.01 -0.46 -10.71
CA ASP A 28 -33.08 0.09 -9.73
C ASP A 28 -32.75 -0.92 -8.63
N ALA A 29 -33.73 -1.70 -8.16
CA ALA A 29 -33.56 -2.72 -7.12
C ALA A 29 -34.75 -3.69 -7.02
N VAL A 30 -34.53 -4.83 -6.37
CA VAL A 30 -35.57 -5.76 -5.90
C VAL A 30 -36.00 -5.35 -4.49
N THR A 31 -37.30 -5.18 -4.25
CA THR A 31 -37.84 -4.76 -2.94
C THR A 31 -38.60 -5.85 -2.22
N LYS A 32 -39.15 -6.82 -2.93
CA LYS A 32 -39.88 -7.92 -2.32
C LYS A 32 -39.81 -9.17 -3.17
N ILE A 33 -39.63 -10.32 -2.51
CA ILE A 33 -39.63 -11.63 -3.16
C ILE A 33 -40.65 -12.50 -2.46
N GLN A 34 -41.57 -13.07 -3.24
CA GLN A 34 -42.57 -14.00 -2.76
C GLN A 34 -42.39 -15.35 -3.47
N VAL A 35 -42.15 -16.40 -2.70
CA VAL A 35 -41.98 -17.77 -3.21
C VAL A 35 -43.09 -18.66 -2.65
N GLY A 36 -43.55 -19.61 -3.46
CA GLY A 36 -44.43 -20.69 -3.04
C GLY A 36 -43.79 -22.05 -3.32
N ALA A 37 -43.54 -22.82 -2.26
CA ALA A 37 -43.05 -24.19 -2.35
C ALA A 37 -44.23 -25.17 -2.50
N GLY A 38 -44.13 -26.12 -3.42
CA GLY A 38 -45.08 -27.21 -3.60
C GLY A 38 -44.44 -28.56 -3.32
N GLY A 39 -45.23 -29.63 -3.31
CA GLY A 39 -44.74 -30.99 -2.99
C GLY A 39 -43.75 -31.63 -3.99
N VAL A 40 -43.35 -30.90 -5.04
CA VAL A 40 -42.42 -31.37 -6.10
C VAL A 40 -41.28 -30.37 -6.33
N GLY A 41 -41.30 -29.21 -5.68
CA GLY A 41 -40.35 -28.10 -5.89
C GLY A 41 -41.03 -26.73 -5.81
N ILE A 42 -40.35 -25.69 -6.28
CA ILE A 42 -40.88 -24.32 -6.29
C ILE A 42 -41.98 -24.17 -7.34
N GLN A 43 -43.22 -23.98 -6.87
CA GLN A 43 -44.40 -23.81 -7.74
C GLN A 43 -44.47 -22.43 -8.35
N TYR A 44 -44.13 -21.39 -7.58
CA TYR A 44 -44.10 -20.04 -8.12
C TYR A 44 -43.11 -19.11 -7.44
N VAL A 45 -42.71 -18.07 -8.18
CA VAL A 45 -41.98 -16.91 -7.66
C VAL A 45 -42.60 -15.63 -8.21
N LYS A 46 -42.64 -14.59 -7.37
CA LYS A 46 -43.04 -13.23 -7.74
C LYS A 46 -42.04 -12.25 -7.16
N PHE A 47 -41.67 -11.25 -7.94
CA PHE A 47 -40.75 -10.19 -7.57
C PHE A 47 -41.46 -8.84 -7.67
N ASP A 48 -41.19 -7.95 -6.71
CA ASP A 48 -41.51 -6.55 -6.82
C ASP A 48 -40.20 -5.76 -6.93
N TYR A 49 -40.18 -4.80 -7.85
CA TYR A 49 -39.01 -4.00 -8.20
C TYR A 49 -39.27 -2.52 -7.91
N VAL A 50 -38.19 -1.74 -7.87
CA VAL A 50 -38.25 -0.27 -7.98
C VAL A 50 -37.61 0.14 -9.30
N LYS A 51 -38.27 1.05 -10.01
CA LYS A 51 -37.78 1.65 -11.26
C LYS A 51 -38.12 3.12 -11.29
N ASN A 52 -37.10 3.97 -11.45
CA ASN A 52 -37.20 5.43 -11.36
C ASN A 52 -37.90 5.89 -10.06
N GLY A 53 -37.66 5.20 -8.95
CA GLY A 53 -38.29 5.49 -7.64
C GLY A 53 -39.75 5.05 -7.49
N GLN A 54 -40.36 4.42 -8.49
CA GLN A 54 -41.70 3.84 -8.41
C GLN A 54 -41.65 2.32 -8.24
N THR A 55 -42.59 1.75 -7.47
CA THR A 55 -42.69 0.30 -7.28
C THR A 55 -43.42 -0.34 -8.46
N GLU A 56 -42.79 -1.34 -9.09
CA GLU A 56 -43.35 -2.16 -10.17
C GLU A 56 -43.51 -3.60 -9.68
N GLU A 57 -44.74 -4.11 -9.65
CA GLU A 57 -44.99 -5.52 -9.36
C GLU A 57 -44.83 -6.37 -10.64
N ALA A 58 -43.90 -7.31 -10.65
CA ALA A 58 -43.78 -8.22 -11.77
C ALA A 58 -44.86 -9.32 -11.72
N PRO A 59 -45.27 -9.86 -12.88
CA PRO A 59 -46.25 -10.94 -12.89
C PRO A 59 -45.71 -12.17 -12.14
N LEU A 60 -46.60 -13.00 -11.63
CA LEU A 60 -46.22 -14.26 -10.98
C LEU A 60 -45.66 -15.24 -12.02
N ARG A 61 -44.57 -15.94 -11.70
CA ARG A 61 -43.97 -17.01 -12.53
C ARG A 61 -44.31 -18.36 -11.93
N GLY A 62 -44.93 -19.25 -12.69
CA GLY A 62 -45.47 -20.50 -12.16
C GLY A 62 -46.98 -20.44 -11.93
N ILE A 63 -47.53 -21.39 -11.18
CA ILE A 63 -48.96 -21.43 -10.84
C ILE A 63 -49.16 -21.47 -9.33
N LYS A 64 -50.06 -20.62 -8.84
CA LYS A 64 -50.49 -20.61 -7.43
C LYS A 64 -51.49 -21.76 -7.18
N GLY A 65 -50.98 -22.99 -7.17
CA GLY A 65 -51.74 -24.22 -6.94
C GLY A 65 -51.89 -24.56 -5.45
N ARG A 66 -51.70 -25.84 -5.07
CA ARG A 66 -51.62 -26.28 -3.65
C ARG A 66 -50.21 -26.04 -3.07
N SER A 67 -49.69 -24.82 -3.21
CA SER A 67 -48.37 -24.42 -2.67
C SER A 67 -48.49 -23.84 -1.27
N ILE A 68 -47.47 -24.04 -0.45
CA ILE A 68 -47.26 -23.31 0.81
C ILE A 68 -46.48 -22.04 0.45
N ALA A 69 -47.12 -20.88 0.62
CA ALA A 69 -46.46 -19.59 0.45
C ALA A 69 -45.51 -19.38 1.63
N ALA A 70 -44.23 -19.11 1.34
CA ALA A 70 -43.28 -18.68 2.35
C ALA A 70 -43.57 -17.24 2.76
N ASP A 71 -43.02 -16.81 3.90
CA ASP A 71 -43.07 -15.40 4.26
C ASP A 71 -42.32 -14.56 3.19
N PRO A 72 -42.89 -13.42 2.77
CA PRO A 72 -42.26 -12.58 1.76
C PRO A 72 -40.90 -12.07 2.26
N PHE A 73 -39.87 -12.24 1.45
CA PHE A 73 -38.56 -11.66 1.71
C PHE A 73 -38.58 -10.19 1.28
N VAL A 74 -38.86 -9.31 2.25
CA VAL A 74 -38.92 -7.86 2.05
C VAL A 74 -37.51 -7.27 2.19
N ILE A 75 -37.11 -6.43 1.24
CA ILE A 75 -35.81 -5.78 1.16
C ILE A 75 -36.04 -4.27 1.30
N SER A 76 -35.47 -3.69 2.37
CA SER A 76 -35.62 -2.26 2.68
C SER A 76 -34.73 -1.37 1.81
N HIS A 77 -35.13 -1.15 0.56
CA HIS A 77 -34.48 -0.20 -0.35
C HIS A 77 -34.54 1.25 0.19
N PRO A 78 -33.49 2.09 0.05
CA PRO A 78 -32.21 1.84 -0.64
C PRO A 78 -31.13 1.17 0.21
N GLU A 79 -31.31 1.09 1.53
CA GLU A 79 -30.25 0.64 2.45
C GLU A 79 -29.92 -0.85 2.30
N GLU A 80 -30.93 -1.62 1.91
CA GLU A 80 -30.86 -3.06 1.73
C GLU A 80 -31.02 -3.38 0.23
N HIS A 81 -30.18 -4.27 -0.29
CA HIS A 81 -30.24 -4.75 -1.66
C HIS A 81 -29.89 -6.24 -1.70
N LEU A 82 -30.44 -6.93 -2.68
CA LEU A 82 -30.17 -8.36 -2.88
C LEU A 82 -28.77 -8.55 -3.47
N VAL A 83 -27.96 -9.37 -2.81
CA VAL A 83 -26.56 -9.64 -3.21
C VAL A 83 -26.39 -11.01 -3.83
N SER A 84 -27.13 -12.02 -3.36
CA SER A 84 -27.06 -13.35 -3.93
C SER A 84 -28.35 -14.15 -3.76
N VAL A 85 -28.49 -15.14 -4.64
CA VAL A 85 -29.51 -16.19 -4.55
C VAL A 85 -28.81 -17.54 -4.61
N GLU A 86 -29.03 -18.38 -3.61
CA GLU A 86 -28.64 -19.78 -3.61
C GLU A 86 -29.88 -20.61 -3.96
N GLY A 87 -29.71 -21.64 -4.79
CA GLY A 87 -30.81 -22.51 -5.16
C GLY A 87 -30.35 -23.93 -5.46
N TRP A 88 -31.32 -24.84 -5.53
CA TRP A 88 -31.11 -26.26 -5.85
C TRP A 88 -32.07 -26.65 -6.97
N TYR A 89 -31.60 -27.47 -7.92
CA TYR A 89 -32.46 -28.05 -8.96
C TYR A 89 -32.24 -29.55 -9.10
N ASN A 90 -33.32 -30.28 -9.42
CA ASN A 90 -33.25 -31.72 -9.64
C ASN A 90 -32.71 -32.08 -11.04
N PRO A 91 -32.41 -33.36 -11.34
CA PRO A 91 -31.91 -33.77 -12.66
C PRO A 91 -32.81 -33.40 -13.85
N GLU A 92 -34.12 -33.25 -13.63
CA GLU A 92 -35.09 -32.79 -14.62
C GLU A 92 -35.04 -31.27 -14.85
N GLY A 93 -34.19 -30.55 -14.10
CA GLY A 93 -34.03 -29.11 -14.18
C GLY A 93 -35.23 -28.36 -13.61
N LEU A 94 -35.80 -28.82 -12.50
CA LEU A 94 -36.82 -28.14 -11.72
C LEU A 94 -36.22 -27.55 -10.46
N ILE A 95 -36.48 -26.27 -10.18
CA ILE A 95 -35.99 -25.62 -8.95
C ILE A 95 -36.68 -26.22 -7.73
N GLN A 96 -35.90 -26.81 -6.84
CA GLN A 96 -36.35 -27.48 -5.62
C GLN A 96 -36.40 -26.53 -4.42
N GLY A 97 -35.38 -25.69 -4.28
CA GLY A 97 -35.28 -24.75 -3.17
C GLY A 97 -34.57 -23.46 -3.54
N LEU A 98 -34.89 -22.40 -2.81
CA LEU A 98 -34.29 -21.07 -2.95
C LEU A 98 -34.00 -20.47 -1.59
N LYS A 99 -32.86 -19.78 -1.50
CA LYS A 99 -32.44 -18.99 -0.36
C LYS A 99 -31.89 -17.66 -0.85
N PHE A 100 -32.39 -16.58 -0.25
CA PHE A 100 -32.06 -15.21 -0.65
C PHE A 100 -31.13 -14.58 0.38
N LYS A 101 -30.14 -13.83 -0.10
CA LYS A 101 -29.23 -13.08 0.77
C LYS A 101 -29.16 -11.63 0.30
N SER A 102 -29.41 -10.72 1.23
CA SER A 102 -29.16 -9.29 1.08
C SER A 102 -27.85 -8.90 1.77
N ASN A 103 -27.45 -7.65 1.61
CA ASN A 103 -26.35 -7.07 2.38
C ASN A 103 -26.61 -6.96 3.89
N LYS A 104 -27.85 -7.17 4.36
CA LYS A 104 -28.21 -7.08 5.80
C LYS A 104 -28.69 -8.39 6.41
N LYS A 105 -29.34 -9.27 5.64
CA LYS A 105 -29.93 -10.51 6.17
C LYS A 105 -30.01 -11.62 5.13
N SER A 106 -30.31 -12.82 5.59
CA SER A 106 -30.57 -13.98 4.74
C SER A 106 -31.95 -14.55 5.05
N SER A 107 -32.64 -15.08 4.04
CA SER A 107 -33.86 -15.85 4.25
C SER A 107 -33.53 -17.25 4.76
N ASP A 108 -34.54 -17.90 5.33
CA ASP A 108 -34.53 -19.35 5.47
C ASP A 108 -34.62 -20.02 4.09
N LEU A 109 -34.27 -21.30 4.04
CA LEU A 109 -34.46 -22.13 2.86
C LEU A 109 -35.95 -22.31 2.59
N ILE A 110 -36.38 -21.97 1.38
CA ILE A 110 -37.76 -22.19 0.93
C ILE A 110 -37.75 -23.35 -0.05
N GLY A 111 -38.48 -24.43 0.24
CA GLY A 111 -38.51 -25.64 -0.58
C GLY A 111 -37.59 -26.73 -0.04
N TYR A 112 -36.89 -27.43 -0.93
CA TYR A 112 -36.01 -28.56 -0.61
C TYR A 112 -34.56 -28.27 -1.01
N ASP A 113 -33.60 -28.77 -0.24
CA ASP A 113 -32.16 -28.71 -0.54
C ASP A 113 -31.66 -29.96 -1.29
N ASP A 114 -32.56 -30.78 -1.83
CA ASP A 114 -32.23 -31.97 -2.60
C ASP A 114 -32.01 -31.63 -4.09
N GLY A 115 -30.78 -31.82 -4.56
CA GLY A 115 -30.43 -31.60 -5.96
C GLY A 115 -29.08 -30.92 -6.15
N THR A 116 -28.84 -30.45 -7.37
CA THR A 116 -27.61 -29.73 -7.73
C THR A 116 -27.68 -28.28 -7.24
N PRO A 117 -26.78 -27.83 -6.35
CA PRO A 117 -26.78 -26.46 -5.89
C PRO A 117 -26.24 -25.50 -6.96
N PHE A 118 -26.73 -24.27 -6.96
CA PHE A 118 -26.20 -23.16 -7.74
C PHE A 118 -26.27 -21.86 -6.95
N THR A 119 -25.40 -20.93 -7.31
CA THR A 119 -25.37 -19.60 -6.71
C THR A 119 -25.36 -18.54 -7.81
N LEU A 120 -26.29 -17.59 -7.72
CA LEU A 120 -26.30 -16.38 -8.51
C LEU A 120 -25.68 -15.27 -7.67
N GLN A 121 -24.40 -14.99 -7.89
CA GLN A 121 -23.67 -13.93 -7.21
C GLN A 121 -22.58 -13.37 -8.14
N VAL A 122 -22.38 -12.05 -8.10
CA VAL A 122 -21.25 -11.37 -8.72
C VAL A 122 -20.66 -10.43 -7.67
N GLN A 123 -19.33 -10.47 -7.51
CA GLN A 123 -18.62 -9.62 -6.56
C GLN A 123 -18.88 -8.13 -6.86
N ASP A 124 -19.13 -7.33 -5.82
CA ASP A 124 -19.36 -5.87 -5.87
C ASP A 124 -20.56 -5.42 -6.72
N LYS A 125 -21.56 -6.30 -6.91
CA LYS A 125 -22.78 -6.00 -7.67
C LYS A 125 -24.05 -6.40 -6.90
N LYS A 126 -25.14 -5.69 -7.16
CA LYS A 126 -26.48 -6.02 -6.68
C LYS A 126 -27.31 -6.66 -7.78
N ILE A 127 -28.27 -7.50 -7.39
CA ILE A 127 -29.26 -8.06 -8.31
C ILE A 127 -30.36 -7.02 -8.55
N THR A 128 -30.63 -6.71 -9.82
CA THR A 128 -31.66 -5.74 -10.23
C THR A 128 -32.83 -6.37 -10.96
N GLY A 129 -32.67 -7.58 -11.50
CA GLY A 129 -33.74 -8.25 -12.25
C GLY A 129 -33.53 -9.74 -12.33
N PHE A 130 -34.57 -10.46 -12.71
CA PHE A 130 -34.54 -11.91 -12.89
C PHE A 130 -35.03 -12.32 -14.28
N HIS A 131 -34.56 -13.47 -14.75
CA HIS A 131 -35.02 -14.13 -15.97
C HIS A 131 -34.96 -15.66 -15.79
N GLY A 132 -35.68 -16.41 -16.62
CA GLY A 132 -35.67 -17.86 -16.51
C GLY A 132 -36.76 -18.55 -17.32
N PHE A 133 -37.10 -19.76 -16.91
CA PHE A 133 -38.15 -20.59 -17.51
C PHE A 133 -39.13 -21.05 -16.42
N ALA A 134 -40.43 -20.92 -16.67
CA ALA A 134 -41.48 -21.35 -15.76
C ALA A 134 -42.71 -21.87 -16.52
N GLY A 135 -43.32 -22.93 -16.00
CA GLY A 135 -44.58 -23.50 -16.47
C GLY A 135 -45.54 -23.65 -15.29
N ASP A 136 -45.92 -24.88 -14.97
CA ASP A 136 -46.64 -25.19 -13.72
C ASP A 136 -45.75 -25.00 -12.47
N TYR A 137 -44.43 -25.04 -12.67
CA TYR A 137 -43.38 -24.84 -11.67
C TYR A 137 -42.25 -23.96 -12.24
N VAL A 138 -41.35 -23.52 -11.37
CA VAL A 138 -40.14 -22.77 -11.76
C VAL A 138 -39.04 -23.74 -12.18
N HIS A 139 -38.64 -23.71 -13.46
CA HIS A 139 -37.62 -24.62 -14.00
C HIS A 139 -36.21 -24.02 -13.93
N SER A 140 -36.06 -22.72 -14.14
CA SER A 140 -34.76 -22.08 -14.02
C SER A 140 -34.86 -20.66 -13.47
N LEU A 141 -33.75 -20.21 -12.89
CA LEU A 141 -33.59 -18.85 -12.43
C LEU A 141 -32.21 -18.30 -12.79
N GLY A 142 -32.19 -17.13 -13.42
CA GLY A 142 -31.02 -16.32 -13.71
C GLY A 142 -31.26 -14.88 -13.25
N ALA A 143 -30.19 -14.09 -13.19
CA ALA A 143 -30.25 -12.75 -12.61
C ALA A 143 -29.46 -11.72 -13.43
N TYR A 144 -29.92 -10.47 -13.37
CA TYR A 144 -29.21 -9.30 -13.85
C TYR A 144 -28.50 -8.62 -12.69
N PHE A 145 -27.23 -8.30 -12.91
CA PHE A 145 -26.36 -7.65 -11.92
C PHE A 145 -26.00 -6.25 -12.41
N ALA A 146 -26.33 -5.25 -11.60
CA ALA A 146 -25.81 -3.91 -11.78
C ALA A 146 -24.66 -3.68 -10.78
N PRO A 147 -23.65 -2.87 -11.14
CA PRO A 147 -22.76 -2.30 -10.14
C PRO A 147 -23.58 -1.78 -8.97
N LEU A 148 -23.01 -1.84 -7.76
CA LEU A 148 -23.49 -1.03 -6.65
C LEU A 148 -23.34 0.43 -7.07
N ALA A 149 -24.29 0.94 -7.87
CA ALA A 149 -24.47 2.36 -8.04
C ALA A 149 -24.61 2.88 -6.62
N SER A 150 -23.75 3.82 -6.25
CA SER A 150 -23.86 4.62 -5.03
C SER A 150 -25.30 5.14 -4.98
N SER A 151 -26.19 4.36 -4.37
CA SER A 151 -27.52 4.82 -4.05
C SER A 151 -27.25 5.92 -3.05
N THR A 152 -27.38 7.16 -3.50
CA THR A 152 -27.48 8.34 -2.68
C THR A 152 -28.67 8.13 -1.75
N GLN A 153 -28.41 7.43 -0.64
CA GLN A 153 -29.11 7.69 0.58
C GLN A 153 -28.89 9.17 0.87
N LEU A 154 -29.96 9.92 1.10
CA LEU A 154 -29.88 11.17 1.83
C LEU A 154 -29.33 10.83 3.22
N THR A 155 -28.01 10.87 3.37
CA THR A 155 -27.38 11.01 4.69
C THR A 155 -28.06 12.21 5.35
N PRO A 156 -28.44 12.17 6.65
CA PRO A 156 -29.13 13.29 7.28
C PRO A 156 -28.35 14.58 7.03
N ALA A 157 -28.95 15.49 6.26
CA ALA A 157 -28.25 16.71 5.86
C ALA A 157 -27.96 17.53 7.12
N LYS A 158 -26.67 17.73 7.41
CA LYS A 158 -26.21 18.56 8.51
C LYS A 158 -26.50 20.02 8.17
N LYS A 159 -27.43 20.61 8.92
CA LYS A 159 -27.75 22.04 8.85
C LYS A 159 -26.65 22.83 9.56
N LEU A 160 -25.89 23.63 8.81
CA LEU A 160 -25.01 24.64 9.41
C LEU A 160 -25.83 25.89 9.74
N PRO A 161 -25.53 26.61 10.84
CA PRO A 161 -26.26 27.83 11.18
C PRO A 161 -26.09 28.89 10.08
N ALA A 162 -27.11 29.74 9.92
CA ALA A 162 -26.99 30.90 9.05
C ALA A 162 -26.06 31.93 9.73
N LEU A 163 -25.02 32.35 9.02
CA LEU A 163 -24.04 33.31 9.51
C LEU A 163 -24.26 34.66 8.81
N GLY A 164 -24.17 35.75 9.57
CA GLY A 164 -24.50 37.10 9.13
C GLY A 164 -25.28 37.87 10.19
N SER A 165 -26.22 38.73 9.76
CA SER A 165 -27.10 39.51 10.64
C SER A 165 -28.40 38.77 10.97
N ASP A 166 -29.01 39.09 12.12
CA ASP A 166 -30.33 38.59 12.53
C ASP A 166 -31.49 39.37 11.88
N GLU A 167 -31.21 40.37 11.04
CA GLU A 167 -32.22 41.14 10.32
C GLU A 167 -32.82 40.42 9.11
N GLY A 168 -33.99 40.87 8.66
CA GLY A 168 -34.72 40.29 7.54
C GLY A 168 -35.62 39.11 7.90
N THR A 169 -36.31 38.59 6.88
CA THR A 169 -37.21 37.44 6.99
C THR A 169 -36.45 36.14 6.82
N THR A 170 -36.75 35.15 7.68
CA THR A 170 -36.13 33.83 7.59
C THR A 170 -36.70 33.02 6.43
N TRP A 171 -35.85 32.24 5.78
CA TRP A 171 -36.24 31.31 4.73
C TRP A 171 -35.40 30.03 4.82
N ASP A 172 -35.97 28.93 4.35
CA ASP A 172 -35.36 27.61 4.42
C ASP A 172 -35.87 26.78 3.24
N ASP A 173 -35.01 26.50 2.28
CA ASP A 173 -35.40 25.72 1.10
C ASP A 173 -35.43 24.21 1.40
N GLY A 174 -34.89 23.77 2.54
CA GLY A 174 -34.71 22.36 2.88
C GLY A 174 -33.48 21.74 2.22
N ALA A 175 -33.40 20.40 2.28
CA ALA A 175 -32.30 19.62 1.73
C ALA A 175 -32.76 18.77 0.53
N TYR A 176 -31.98 18.79 -0.54
CA TYR A 176 -32.26 18.09 -1.80
C TYR A 176 -31.16 17.05 -2.11
N HIS A 177 -31.10 16.54 -3.35
CA HIS A 177 -30.04 15.61 -3.77
C HIS A 177 -28.77 16.33 -4.23
N GLY A 178 -28.82 17.63 -4.51
CA GLY A 178 -27.67 18.44 -4.95
C GLY A 178 -28.11 19.79 -5.51
N VAL A 179 -27.17 20.70 -5.75
CA VAL A 179 -27.42 22.03 -6.36
C VAL A 179 -26.97 22.00 -7.82
N LYS A 180 -27.87 22.34 -8.75
CA LYS A 180 -27.56 22.41 -10.19
C LYS A 180 -27.11 23.79 -10.63
N LYS A 181 -27.83 24.81 -10.18
CA LYS A 181 -27.58 26.18 -10.63
C LYS A 181 -27.86 27.16 -9.51
N VAL A 182 -27.02 28.17 -9.42
CA VAL A 182 -27.17 29.27 -8.47
C VAL A 182 -27.33 30.58 -9.23
N TYR A 183 -28.24 31.42 -8.76
CA TYR A 183 -28.53 32.73 -9.29
C TYR A 183 -28.21 33.76 -8.20
N VAL A 184 -27.28 34.67 -8.46
CA VAL A 184 -26.90 35.72 -7.52
C VAL A 184 -27.16 37.08 -8.14
N GLY A 185 -28.08 37.84 -7.54
CA GLY A 185 -28.45 39.18 -7.95
C GLY A 185 -27.58 40.21 -7.22
N GLN A 186 -26.75 40.92 -7.96
CA GLN A 186 -25.87 41.95 -7.41
C GLN A 186 -26.59 43.31 -7.35
N GLY A 187 -26.32 44.08 -6.30
CA GLY A 187 -26.76 45.46 -6.15
C GLY A 187 -25.60 46.40 -5.88
N HIS A 188 -25.90 47.70 -5.82
CA HIS A 188 -24.90 48.74 -5.52
C HIS A 188 -24.23 48.55 -4.14
N GLU A 189 -24.88 47.77 -3.26
CA GLU A 189 -24.51 47.53 -1.87
C GLU A 189 -24.24 46.03 -1.63
N GLY A 190 -23.79 45.27 -2.63
CA GLY A 190 -23.44 43.84 -2.47
C GLY A 190 -24.49 42.87 -3.01
N VAL A 191 -24.82 41.81 -2.26
CA VAL A 191 -25.76 40.77 -2.73
C VAL A 191 -27.20 41.15 -2.38
N SER A 192 -27.98 41.49 -3.41
CA SER A 192 -29.37 41.95 -3.30
C SER A 192 -30.39 40.82 -3.30
N ALA A 193 -30.13 39.75 -4.06
CA ALA A 193 -31.03 38.60 -4.15
C ALA A 193 -30.28 37.30 -4.45
N VAL A 194 -30.85 36.17 -4.05
CA VAL A 194 -30.38 34.83 -4.41
C VAL A 194 -31.55 33.93 -4.81
N LYS A 195 -31.28 33.01 -5.73
CA LYS A 195 -32.21 31.96 -6.15
C LYS A 195 -31.42 30.71 -6.50
N PHE A 196 -31.98 29.53 -6.27
CA PHE A 196 -31.28 28.26 -6.41
C PHE A 196 -32.11 27.26 -7.20
N GLU A 197 -31.45 26.41 -7.98
CA GLU A 197 -32.04 25.22 -8.59
C GLU A 197 -31.40 23.96 -8.04
N TYR A 198 -32.25 23.08 -7.52
CA TYR A 198 -31.85 21.86 -6.84
C TYR A 198 -32.18 20.64 -7.70
N ALA A 199 -31.32 19.62 -7.64
CA ALA A 199 -31.63 18.28 -8.11
C ALA A 199 -32.40 17.53 -7.02
N ASN A 200 -33.52 16.91 -7.37
CA ASN A 200 -34.25 16.00 -6.49
C ASN A 200 -34.54 14.70 -7.27
N GLY A 201 -33.59 13.76 -7.20
CA GLY A 201 -33.58 12.60 -8.08
C GLY A 201 -33.45 13.00 -9.56
N SER A 202 -34.42 12.59 -10.39
CA SER A 202 -34.47 12.93 -11.82
C SER A 202 -35.15 14.28 -12.12
N GLN A 203 -35.68 14.98 -11.10
CA GLN A 203 -36.39 16.24 -11.24
C GLN A 203 -35.51 17.44 -10.84
N VAL A 204 -35.83 18.61 -11.40
CA VAL A 204 -35.21 19.89 -11.02
C VAL A 204 -36.24 20.71 -10.26
N VAL A 205 -35.90 21.13 -9.05
CA VAL A 205 -36.73 21.98 -8.19
C VAL A 205 -36.13 23.38 -8.19
N VAL A 206 -36.91 24.36 -8.67
CA VAL A 206 -36.50 25.76 -8.69
C VAL A 206 -36.97 26.42 -7.39
N GLY A 207 -36.04 26.89 -6.58
CA GLY A 207 -36.30 27.63 -5.35
C GLY A 207 -36.92 29.00 -5.61
N GLU A 208 -37.59 29.54 -4.59
CA GLU A 208 -38.12 30.89 -4.64
C GLU A 208 -36.99 31.93 -4.57
N GLU A 209 -37.26 33.10 -5.15
CA GLU A 209 -36.35 34.23 -5.09
C GLU A 209 -36.31 34.83 -3.68
N ARG A 210 -35.10 35.07 -3.16
CA ARG A 210 -34.87 35.64 -1.83
C ARG A 210 -34.17 36.98 -1.98
N GLY A 211 -34.75 38.04 -1.42
CA GLY A 211 -34.23 39.41 -1.56
C GLY A 211 -34.99 40.22 -2.62
N LYS A 212 -34.44 41.35 -3.04
CA LYS A 212 -35.01 42.17 -4.12
C LYS A 212 -34.00 42.32 -5.26
N PRO A 213 -34.26 41.76 -6.45
CA PRO A 213 -33.33 41.84 -7.57
C PRO A 213 -33.23 43.29 -8.03
N THR A 214 -32.01 43.70 -8.37
CA THR A 214 -31.79 45.00 -8.98
C THR A 214 -32.03 44.94 -10.49
N LEU A 215 -31.98 46.11 -11.15
CA LEU A 215 -32.05 46.23 -12.61
C LEU A 215 -30.91 45.49 -13.34
N LEU A 216 -29.86 45.04 -12.63
CA LEU A 216 -28.74 44.28 -13.19
C LEU A 216 -29.06 42.79 -13.40
N GLY A 217 -30.16 42.27 -12.81
CA GLY A 217 -30.55 40.88 -12.94
C GLY A 217 -29.70 39.91 -12.11
N PHE A 218 -29.73 38.63 -12.48
CA PHE A 218 -28.99 37.55 -11.83
C PHE A 218 -27.78 37.11 -12.65
N GLU A 219 -26.65 36.91 -11.98
CA GLU A 219 -25.55 36.13 -12.53
C GLU A 219 -25.74 34.65 -12.18
N GLU A 220 -25.42 33.78 -13.15
CA GLU A 220 -25.64 32.34 -13.02
C GLU A 220 -24.32 31.60 -12.79
N PHE A 221 -24.34 30.64 -11.87
CA PHE A 221 -23.30 29.63 -11.70
C PHE A 221 -23.89 28.24 -11.92
N GLU A 222 -23.49 27.58 -13.00
CA GLU A 222 -23.93 26.20 -13.31
C GLU A 222 -22.90 25.18 -12.82
N VAL A 223 -23.40 24.20 -12.06
CA VAL A 223 -22.64 23.07 -11.55
C VAL A 223 -22.72 21.93 -12.56
N ASP A 224 -21.57 21.39 -12.94
CA ASP A 224 -21.49 20.32 -13.94
C ASP A 224 -22.16 19.04 -13.43
N ALA A 225 -22.72 18.21 -14.31
CA ALA A 225 -23.58 17.08 -13.94
C ALA A 225 -22.88 15.98 -13.11
N ASP A 226 -21.55 15.97 -13.09
CA ASP A 226 -20.68 15.07 -12.33
C ASP A 226 -19.78 15.82 -11.32
N ASP A 227 -20.16 17.05 -10.99
CA ASP A 227 -19.53 17.92 -10.00
C ASP A 227 -20.55 18.37 -8.95
N TYR A 228 -20.08 18.89 -7.83
CA TYR A 228 -20.95 19.35 -6.75
C TYR A 228 -20.26 20.43 -5.91
N ILE A 229 -21.04 21.29 -5.25
CA ILE A 229 -20.51 22.37 -4.41
C ILE A 229 -20.05 21.79 -3.07
N THR A 230 -18.78 22.05 -2.71
CA THR A 230 -18.16 21.58 -1.46
C THR A 230 -18.06 22.67 -0.40
N ALA A 231 -17.96 23.94 -0.84
CA ALA A 231 -17.87 25.08 0.05
C ALA A 231 -18.43 26.34 -0.58
N VAL A 232 -18.87 27.26 0.28
CA VAL A 232 -19.31 28.61 -0.10
C VAL A 232 -18.58 29.61 0.78
N GLN A 233 -17.77 30.47 0.17
CA GLN A 233 -17.18 31.63 0.86
C GLN A 233 -18.14 32.79 0.72
N VAL A 234 -18.39 33.47 1.84
CA VAL A 234 -19.28 34.61 1.91
C VAL A 234 -18.52 35.75 2.57
N THR A 235 -18.54 36.93 1.96
CA THR A 235 -18.07 38.16 2.59
C THR A 235 -19.25 38.98 3.06
N TYR A 236 -19.07 39.72 4.15
CA TYR A 236 -20.10 40.55 4.73
C TYR A 236 -19.48 41.83 5.27
N ASP A 237 -20.22 42.94 5.26
CA ASP A 237 -19.75 44.17 5.90
C ASP A 237 -20.89 45.10 6.30
N LYS A 238 -20.56 46.10 7.11
CA LYS A 238 -21.50 47.17 7.46
C LYS A 238 -21.48 48.25 6.39
N ILE A 239 -22.46 48.21 5.49
CA ILE A 239 -22.57 49.18 4.40
C ILE A 239 -23.36 50.42 4.87
N PHE A 240 -22.94 51.58 4.38
CA PHE A 240 -23.60 52.85 4.66
C PHE A 240 -25.06 52.83 4.18
N GLY A 241 -26.01 52.88 5.12
CA GLY A 241 -27.46 52.82 4.84
C GLY A 241 -28.20 51.67 5.54
N HIS A 242 -27.46 50.69 6.08
CA HIS A 242 -28.03 49.59 6.85
C HIS A 242 -27.55 49.64 8.31
N ASP A 243 -28.45 49.34 9.25
CA ASP A 243 -28.13 49.33 10.67
C ASP A 243 -27.31 48.08 11.06
N SER A 244 -27.31 47.05 10.21
CA SER A 244 -26.67 45.76 10.42
C SER A 244 -25.71 45.34 9.28
N ASP A 245 -24.92 44.30 9.52
CA ASP A 245 -24.01 43.73 8.53
C ASP A 245 -24.79 43.00 7.42
N VAL A 246 -24.40 43.22 6.16
CA VAL A 246 -25.05 42.62 4.98
C VAL A 246 -24.06 41.77 4.20
N ILE A 247 -24.54 40.75 3.49
CA ILE A 247 -23.69 39.90 2.65
C ILE A 247 -23.27 40.68 1.40
N THR A 248 -21.96 40.89 1.25
CA THR A 248 -21.36 41.72 0.21
C THR A 248 -20.97 40.92 -1.01
N SER A 249 -20.46 39.70 -0.86
CA SER A 249 -20.16 38.78 -1.96
C SER A 249 -20.31 37.31 -1.60
N ILE A 250 -20.53 36.47 -2.61
CA ILE A 250 -20.61 35.01 -2.48
C ILE A 250 -19.74 34.35 -3.57
N THR A 251 -18.92 33.37 -3.15
CA THR A 251 -18.06 32.57 -4.03
C THR A 251 -18.30 31.09 -3.79
N PHE A 252 -18.52 30.32 -4.85
CA PHE A 252 -18.77 28.88 -4.80
C PHE A 252 -17.54 28.08 -5.19
N PHE A 253 -17.25 27.01 -4.43
CA PHE A 253 -16.19 26.05 -4.70
C PHE A 253 -16.82 24.68 -4.94
N THR A 254 -16.32 23.99 -5.95
CA THR A 254 -16.82 22.67 -6.36
C THR A 254 -15.81 21.56 -6.08
N PHE A 255 -16.24 20.32 -6.12
CA PHE A 255 -15.42 19.14 -5.89
C PHE A 255 -14.33 18.97 -6.96
N LYS A 256 -14.62 19.28 -8.22
CA LYS A 256 -13.63 19.21 -9.32
C LYS A 256 -12.68 20.41 -9.38
N GLY A 257 -12.74 21.31 -8.40
CA GLY A 257 -11.84 22.47 -8.30
C GLY A 257 -12.24 23.65 -9.19
N LYS A 258 -13.48 23.69 -9.72
CA LYS A 258 -14.06 24.87 -10.36
C LYS A 258 -14.48 25.87 -9.28
N THR A 259 -14.04 27.12 -9.43
CA THR A 259 -14.37 28.23 -8.53
C THR A 259 -15.17 29.26 -9.31
N SER A 260 -16.30 29.71 -8.74
CA SER A 260 -17.06 30.81 -9.34
C SER A 260 -16.32 32.15 -9.19
N PRO A 261 -16.59 33.16 -10.04
CA PRO A 261 -16.22 34.52 -9.69
C PRO A 261 -16.91 34.94 -8.38
N PRO A 262 -16.33 35.89 -7.62
CA PRO A 262 -17.01 36.47 -6.46
C PRO A 262 -18.19 37.31 -6.96
N TYR A 263 -19.40 36.89 -6.60
CA TYR A 263 -20.61 37.58 -6.97
C TYR A 263 -20.90 38.70 -5.96
N GLY A 264 -20.49 39.93 -6.27
CA GLY A 264 -20.68 41.11 -5.43
C GLY A 264 -19.38 41.88 -5.12
N LEU A 265 -19.33 42.50 -3.95
CA LEU A 265 -18.18 43.29 -3.46
C LEU A 265 -17.40 42.48 -2.43
N ASP A 266 -16.20 42.05 -2.80
CA ASP A 266 -15.29 41.33 -1.88
C ASP A 266 -14.77 42.29 -0.81
N THR A 267 -14.97 41.95 0.47
CA THR A 267 -14.57 42.74 1.65
C THR A 267 -13.69 41.93 2.59
N GLU A 268 -13.03 42.58 3.56
CA GLU A 268 -12.09 41.90 4.46
C GLU A 268 -12.75 40.85 5.37
N LYS A 269 -14.00 41.08 5.79
CA LYS A 269 -14.75 40.17 6.66
C LYS A 269 -15.39 39.05 5.84
N LYS A 270 -14.96 37.81 6.10
CA LYS A 270 -15.48 36.62 5.41
C LYS A 270 -15.66 35.43 6.33
N PHE A 271 -16.58 34.55 5.96
CA PHE A 271 -16.74 33.22 6.53
C PHE A 271 -16.92 32.18 5.42
N VAL A 272 -16.68 30.92 5.74
CA VAL A 272 -16.82 29.81 4.79
C VAL A 272 -17.78 28.78 5.36
N LEU A 273 -18.84 28.49 4.61
CA LEU A 273 -19.73 27.36 4.86
C LEU A 273 -19.16 26.14 4.15
N LYS A 274 -18.71 25.13 4.90
CA LYS A 274 -18.16 23.88 4.35
C LYS A 274 -18.65 22.65 5.12
N GLY A 275 -18.93 21.57 4.39
CA GLY A 275 -19.27 20.26 4.96
C GLY A 275 -18.04 19.57 5.56
N GLN A 276 -18.26 18.63 6.48
CA GLN A 276 -17.17 17.74 6.94
C GLN A 276 -16.77 16.79 5.80
N ASN A 277 -15.46 16.54 5.62
CA ASN A 277 -14.89 15.64 4.58
C ASN A 277 -15.34 15.94 3.14
N GLY A 278 -15.38 17.22 2.74
CA GLY A 278 -15.80 17.57 1.37
C GLY A 278 -17.26 17.24 1.07
N GLY A 279 -18.12 17.34 2.10
CA GLY A 279 -19.56 17.10 2.01
C GLY A 279 -20.22 17.88 0.88
N GLU A 280 -21.19 17.25 0.21
CA GLU A 280 -21.99 17.88 -0.84
C GLU A 280 -22.98 18.88 -0.25
N LEU A 281 -22.99 20.10 -0.80
CA LEU A 281 -24.00 21.11 -0.48
C LEU A 281 -25.30 20.75 -1.21
N VAL A 282 -26.36 20.55 -0.44
CA VAL A 282 -27.65 20.09 -0.95
C VAL A 282 -28.81 21.05 -0.72
N GLY A 283 -28.58 22.18 -0.07
CA GLY A 283 -29.65 23.12 0.26
C GLY A 283 -29.14 24.38 0.94
N PHE A 284 -29.94 25.43 0.89
CA PHE A 284 -29.66 26.70 1.56
C PHE A 284 -30.80 27.14 2.49
N HIS A 285 -30.44 27.91 3.50
CA HIS A 285 -31.38 28.64 4.35
C HIS A 285 -30.74 29.95 4.79
N GLY A 286 -31.50 30.91 5.28
CA GLY A 286 -30.93 32.19 5.65
C GLY A 286 -31.95 33.25 6.03
N ARG A 287 -31.52 34.51 5.94
CA ARG A 287 -32.36 35.68 6.15
C ARG A 287 -32.19 36.68 5.01
N ALA A 288 -33.32 37.14 4.47
CA ALA A 288 -33.36 38.11 3.38
C ALA A 288 -34.47 39.15 3.58
N GLY A 289 -34.22 40.37 3.10
CA GLY A 289 -35.19 41.46 3.06
C GLY A 289 -35.03 42.23 1.74
N ASP A 290 -34.61 43.49 1.82
CA ASP A 290 -34.20 44.24 0.63
C ASP A 290 -32.83 43.79 0.10
N VAL A 291 -32.02 43.17 0.98
CA VAL A 291 -30.71 42.56 0.71
C VAL A 291 -30.60 41.21 1.41
N LEU A 292 -29.51 40.48 1.16
CA LEU A 292 -29.20 39.24 1.87
C LEU A 292 -28.46 39.53 3.18
N TYR A 293 -29.05 39.18 4.32
CA TYR A 293 -28.49 39.47 5.65
C TYR A 293 -27.69 38.30 6.24
N ALA A 294 -28.14 37.06 6.00
CA ALA A 294 -27.46 35.87 6.49
C ALA A 294 -27.66 34.68 5.55
N LEU A 295 -26.65 33.82 5.48
CA LEU A 295 -26.67 32.60 4.66
C LEU A 295 -26.16 31.42 5.48
N GLY A 296 -26.90 30.31 5.39
CA GLY A 296 -26.57 29.00 5.91
C GLY A 296 -26.81 27.95 4.84
N ALA A 297 -26.28 26.75 5.08
CA ALA A 297 -26.33 25.67 4.10
C ALA A 297 -26.57 24.32 4.77
N TYR A 298 -27.17 23.41 3.99
CA TYR A 298 -27.30 22.00 4.31
C TYR A 298 -26.21 21.23 3.57
N PHE A 299 -25.42 20.50 4.35
CA PHE A 299 -24.41 19.60 3.81
C PHE A 299 -24.78 18.16 4.09
N VAL A 300 -24.77 17.35 3.06
CA VAL A 300 -24.83 15.90 3.22
C VAL A 300 -23.39 15.44 3.40
N THR A 301 -23.11 14.71 4.47
CA THR A 301 -21.86 13.97 4.56
C THR A 301 -21.90 12.94 3.45
N THR A 302 -21.17 13.22 2.38
CA THR A 302 -20.93 12.26 1.33
C THR A 302 -20.09 11.16 1.98
N THR A 303 -20.76 10.10 2.44
CA THR A 303 -20.13 8.80 2.61
C THR A 303 -19.97 8.16 1.23
N THR A 304 -19.76 8.95 0.16
CA THR A 304 -19.09 8.41 -1.02
C THR A 304 -17.92 7.68 -0.42
N PRO A 305 -17.85 6.34 -0.56
CA PRO A 305 -16.57 5.72 -0.38
C PRO A 305 -15.68 6.56 -1.28
N LEU A 306 -14.63 7.19 -0.72
CA LEU A 306 -13.44 7.42 -1.50
C LEU A 306 -13.33 6.13 -2.29
N THR A 307 -13.55 6.16 -3.62
CA THR A 307 -13.26 5.00 -4.46
C THR A 307 -11.93 4.53 -3.92
N PRO A 308 -11.83 3.33 -3.31
CA PRO A 308 -10.72 3.00 -2.45
C PRO A 308 -9.47 3.39 -3.22
N ALA A 309 -8.71 4.34 -2.67
CA ALA A 309 -7.71 5.05 -3.45
C ALA A 309 -6.90 4.01 -4.19
N LYS A 310 -6.89 4.08 -5.52
CA LYS A 310 -6.26 3.04 -6.34
C LYS A 310 -4.77 3.12 -6.05
N LYS A 311 -4.29 2.22 -5.18
CA LYS A 311 -2.89 2.17 -4.78
C LYS A 311 -2.08 1.68 -5.97
N LEU A 312 -1.40 2.59 -6.65
CA LEU A 312 -0.42 2.24 -7.67
C LEU A 312 0.77 1.54 -7.00
N PRO A 313 1.40 0.55 -7.66
CA PRO A 313 2.60 -0.08 -7.12
C PRO A 313 3.70 0.95 -6.93
N ALA A 314 4.48 0.81 -5.85
CA ALA A 314 5.67 1.62 -5.65
C ALA A 314 6.71 1.29 -6.74
N VAL A 315 7.42 2.30 -7.22
CA VAL A 315 8.45 2.17 -8.27
C VAL A 315 9.78 2.69 -7.72
N GLY A 316 10.85 1.93 -7.92
CA GLY A 316 12.15 2.13 -7.30
C GLY A 316 12.73 0.79 -6.82
N GLY A 317 13.74 0.82 -5.95
CA GLY A 317 14.36 -0.40 -5.45
C GLY A 317 13.54 -1.15 -4.39
N ASP A 318 13.90 -2.43 -4.21
CA ASP A 318 13.22 -3.32 -3.27
C ASP A 318 13.59 -3.12 -1.80
N GLY A 319 14.62 -2.31 -1.52
CA GLY A 319 15.13 -1.98 -0.18
C GLY A 319 14.21 -1.04 0.61
N GLY A 320 14.40 -0.99 1.94
CA GLY A 320 13.64 -0.11 2.83
C GLY A 320 12.42 -0.75 3.53
N THR A 321 11.87 -0.02 4.52
CA THR A 321 10.68 -0.34 5.33
C THR A 321 9.48 0.37 4.74
N THR A 322 8.41 -0.36 4.47
CA THR A 322 7.21 0.19 3.83
C THR A 322 6.55 1.25 4.70
N TRP A 323 6.33 2.44 4.16
CA TRP A 323 5.49 3.49 4.73
C TRP A 323 4.30 3.75 3.81
N ASP A 324 3.18 4.18 4.37
CA ASP A 324 1.96 4.54 3.66
C ASP A 324 1.23 5.59 4.48
N ASP A 325 1.19 6.83 4.00
CA ASP A 325 0.44 7.91 4.67
C ASP A 325 -1.08 7.67 4.57
N GLY A 326 -1.51 6.75 3.72
CA GLY A 326 -2.92 6.53 3.42
C GLY A 326 -3.45 7.54 2.41
N ALA A 327 -4.77 7.58 2.27
CA ALA A 327 -5.45 8.43 1.32
C ALA A 327 -6.17 9.59 2.02
N TYR A 328 -5.99 10.79 1.45
CA TYR A 328 -6.56 12.05 1.94
C TYR A 328 -7.47 12.70 0.88
N ASP A 329 -7.98 13.90 1.13
CA ASP A 329 -8.82 14.62 0.15
C ASP A 329 -7.97 15.30 -0.94
N GLY A 330 -6.72 15.66 -0.61
CA GLY A 330 -5.73 16.16 -1.56
C GLY A 330 -4.39 16.48 -0.90
N VAL A 331 -3.41 16.85 -1.74
CA VAL A 331 -2.06 17.24 -1.34
C VAL A 331 -1.93 18.76 -1.47
N LYS A 332 -1.52 19.45 -0.40
CA LYS A 332 -1.29 20.90 -0.37
C LYS A 332 0.16 21.28 -0.61
N LYS A 333 1.09 20.58 0.03
CA LYS A 333 2.53 20.86 -0.06
C LYS A 333 3.32 19.58 -0.20
N VAL A 334 4.36 19.65 -1.01
CA VAL A 334 5.37 18.62 -1.13
C VAL A 334 6.71 19.20 -0.72
N PHE A 335 7.41 18.52 0.16
CA PHE A 335 8.75 18.86 0.61
C PHE A 335 9.70 17.76 0.17
N VAL A 336 10.76 18.11 -0.57
CA VAL A 336 11.76 17.15 -1.05
C VAL A 336 13.14 17.57 -0.60
N GLY A 337 13.83 16.70 0.13
CA GLY A 337 15.21 16.87 0.54
C GLY A 337 16.16 16.04 -0.33
N GLN A 338 17.14 16.71 -0.93
CA GLN A 338 18.08 16.12 -1.89
C GLN A 338 19.47 15.92 -1.25
N ALA A 339 20.17 14.84 -1.64
CA ALA A 339 21.52 14.51 -1.22
C ALA A 339 22.44 14.27 -2.43
N GLN A 340 23.72 13.94 -2.18
CA GLN A 340 24.72 13.66 -3.24
C GLN A 340 24.29 12.55 -4.20
N ASP A 341 23.44 11.66 -3.71
CA ASP A 341 22.99 10.44 -4.38
C ASP A 341 21.48 10.53 -4.77
N GLY A 342 20.91 11.74 -4.93
CA GLY A 342 19.52 11.91 -5.38
C GLY A 342 18.52 12.28 -4.28
N ILE A 343 17.33 11.67 -4.25
CA ILE A 343 16.28 11.98 -3.26
C ILE A 343 16.57 11.27 -1.94
N SER A 344 16.64 12.02 -0.85
CA SER A 344 16.99 11.51 0.48
C SER A 344 15.80 11.48 1.43
N VAL A 345 14.92 12.48 1.36
CA VAL A 345 13.69 12.55 2.18
C VAL A 345 12.56 13.20 1.40
N VAL A 346 11.33 12.74 1.64
CA VAL A 346 10.12 13.39 1.18
C VAL A 346 9.18 13.63 2.35
N LYS A 347 8.44 14.72 2.35
CA LYS A 347 7.41 15.01 3.34
C LYS A 347 6.23 15.67 2.64
N PHE A 348 5.02 15.39 3.09
CA PHE A 348 3.81 15.85 2.44
C PHE A 348 2.89 16.52 3.45
N VAL A 349 2.15 17.53 2.99
CA VAL A 349 1.06 18.13 3.75
C VAL A 349 -0.23 17.87 2.99
N TYR A 350 -1.17 17.23 3.66
CA TYR A 350 -2.43 16.78 3.11
C TYR A 350 -3.60 17.59 3.63
N ASP A 351 -4.71 17.54 2.91
CA ASP A 351 -5.99 18.07 3.35
C ASP A 351 -6.93 16.91 3.71
N LYS A 352 -7.57 17.00 4.88
CA LYS A 352 -8.65 16.09 5.29
C LYS A 352 -9.83 16.91 5.81
N GLY A 353 -10.74 17.26 4.91
CA GLY A 353 -11.90 18.08 5.15
C GLY A 353 -11.56 19.53 5.52
N ALA A 354 -11.46 19.82 6.81
CA ALA A 354 -11.18 21.17 7.32
C ALA A 354 -9.79 21.32 7.94
N GLU A 355 -9.09 20.19 8.10
CA GLU A 355 -7.82 20.10 8.81
C GLU A 355 -6.69 19.88 7.82
N GLU A 356 -5.60 20.60 8.08
CA GLU A 356 -4.32 20.36 7.43
C GLU A 356 -3.59 19.27 8.21
N ILE A 357 -3.28 18.17 7.52
CA ILE A 357 -2.57 17.05 8.10
C ILE A 357 -1.14 17.12 7.59
N ILE A 358 -0.21 17.44 8.50
CA ILE A 358 1.21 17.39 8.21
C ILE A 358 1.62 15.92 8.31
N GLY A 359 1.94 15.30 7.17
CA GLY A 359 2.46 13.94 7.12
C GLY A 359 3.89 13.88 7.67
N ASP A 360 4.29 12.67 8.06
CA ASP A 360 5.63 12.42 8.55
C ASP A 360 6.68 12.61 7.45
N ALA A 361 7.93 12.87 7.86
CA ALA A 361 9.03 12.92 6.93
C ALA A 361 9.53 11.50 6.66
N HIS A 362 9.61 11.16 5.38
CA HIS A 362 9.90 9.84 4.85
C HIS A 362 11.27 9.85 4.18
N GLY A 363 12.31 9.53 4.96
CA GLY A 363 13.69 9.42 4.50
C GLY A 363 14.68 10.12 5.43
N ASN A 364 15.91 10.34 4.96
CA ASN A 364 16.95 11.03 5.71
C ASN A 364 16.94 12.53 5.39
N SER A 365 16.73 13.38 6.39
CA SER A 365 16.90 14.84 6.26
C SER A 365 18.28 15.21 5.71
N THR A 366 18.35 16.30 4.95
CA THR A 366 19.59 16.72 4.28
C THR A 366 20.04 18.08 4.78
N LEU A 367 21.35 18.31 4.80
CA LEU A 367 21.98 19.60 5.13
C LEU A 367 21.52 20.76 4.22
N LEU A 368 20.97 20.43 3.04
CA LEU A 368 20.43 21.40 2.08
C LEU A 368 19.00 21.84 2.43
N GLY A 369 18.35 21.16 3.37
CA GLY A 369 16.96 21.40 3.74
C GLY A 369 15.96 20.85 2.71
N PHE A 370 14.69 21.24 2.86
CA PHE A 370 13.63 20.87 1.94
C PHE A 370 13.46 21.94 0.86
N GLU A 371 13.34 21.50 -0.38
CA GLU A 371 12.69 22.29 -1.42
C GLU A 371 11.18 22.09 -1.32
N GLU A 372 10.45 23.21 -1.27
CA GLU A 372 8.99 23.22 -1.13
C GLU A 372 8.33 23.41 -2.50
N PHE A 373 7.33 22.57 -2.77
CA PHE A 373 6.39 22.72 -3.86
C PHE A 373 4.98 22.85 -3.28
N GLU A 374 4.49 24.08 -3.22
CA GLU A 374 3.16 24.44 -2.73
C GLU A 374 2.15 24.46 -3.88
N LEU A 375 0.98 23.86 -3.64
CA LEU A 375 -0.14 23.83 -4.58
C LEU A 375 -1.19 24.85 -4.17
N ASP A 376 -1.79 25.53 -5.16
CA ASP A 376 -2.95 26.40 -4.99
C ASP A 376 -4.26 25.61 -4.73
N TYR A 377 -4.24 24.82 -3.65
CA TYR A 377 -5.32 23.92 -3.25
C TYR A 377 -6.57 24.71 -2.79
N PRO A 378 -7.81 24.30 -3.17
CA PRO A 378 -8.19 23.05 -3.85
C PRO A 378 -8.19 23.13 -5.38
N SER A 379 -7.90 24.29 -5.97
CA SER A 379 -7.99 24.49 -7.42
C SER A 379 -6.82 23.88 -8.19
N GLU A 380 -5.71 23.60 -7.50
CA GLU A 380 -4.55 22.87 -8.00
C GLU A 380 -4.39 21.53 -7.29
N TYR A 381 -4.14 20.47 -8.05
CA TYR A 381 -3.94 19.11 -7.55
C TYR A 381 -2.97 18.33 -8.43
N ILE A 382 -2.23 17.40 -7.82
CA ILE A 382 -1.26 16.55 -8.52
C ILE A 382 -2.01 15.52 -9.38
N THR A 383 -1.66 15.45 -10.67
CA THR A 383 -2.23 14.50 -11.64
C THR A 383 -1.25 13.39 -12.00
N ALA A 384 0.06 13.64 -11.87
CA ALA A 384 1.10 12.63 -12.12
C ALA A 384 2.39 12.94 -11.34
N VAL A 385 3.15 11.88 -11.05
CA VAL A 385 4.52 11.96 -10.51
C VAL A 385 5.44 11.28 -11.51
N GLU A 386 6.43 12.00 -12.01
CA GLU A 386 7.53 11.44 -12.78
C GLU A 386 8.75 11.31 -11.88
N GLY A 387 9.61 10.34 -12.17
CA GLY A 387 10.88 10.23 -11.49
C GLY A 387 11.87 9.37 -12.25
N THR A 388 13.09 9.30 -11.73
CA THR A 388 14.09 8.33 -12.15
C THR A 388 14.57 7.56 -10.92
N TYR A 389 14.95 6.29 -11.10
CA TYR A 389 15.65 5.51 -10.08
C TYR A 389 16.88 4.86 -10.70
N ASP A 390 17.95 4.72 -9.91
CA ASP A 390 19.18 4.08 -10.36
C ASP A 390 19.88 3.35 -9.23
N LYS A 391 20.76 2.41 -9.61
CA LYS A 391 21.69 1.78 -8.69
C LYS A 391 22.93 2.66 -8.57
N ILE A 392 23.01 3.39 -7.47
CA ILE A 392 24.11 4.33 -7.21
C ILE A 392 25.37 3.56 -6.82
N PHE A 393 26.52 4.10 -7.22
CA PHE A 393 27.82 3.48 -7.00
C PHE A 393 28.11 3.32 -5.49
N GLY A 394 28.06 2.08 -4.99
CA GLY A 394 28.23 1.77 -3.56
C GLY A 394 26.95 1.36 -2.82
N SER A 395 25.77 1.46 -3.45
CA SER A 395 24.51 0.92 -2.91
C SER A 395 24.13 -0.38 -3.61
N ASP A 396 23.73 -1.40 -2.83
CA ASP A 396 23.17 -2.64 -3.38
C ASP A 396 21.73 -2.49 -3.89
N PHE A 397 21.09 -1.35 -3.60
CA PHE A 397 19.70 -1.07 -3.93
C PHE A 397 19.56 0.14 -4.87
N GLU A 398 18.59 0.03 -5.77
CA GLU A 398 18.13 1.15 -6.58
C GLU A 398 17.41 2.18 -5.70
N VAL A 399 17.79 3.44 -5.80
CA VAL A 399 17.14 4.53 -5.06
C VAL A 399 16.54 5.52 -6.04
N VAL A 400 15.50 6.24 -5.61
CA VAL A 400 14.87 7.29 -6.42
C VAL A 400 15.84 8.47 -6.51
N THR A 401 16.32 8.75 -7.72
CA THR A 401 17.31 9.79 -7.99
C THR A 401 16.66 11.14 -8.27
N MET A 402 15.46 11.14 -8.88
CA MET A 402 14.70 12.36 -9.21
C MET A 402 13.20 12.16 -9.02
N LEU A 403 12.52 13.22 -8.59
CA LEU A 403 11.05 13.34 -8.58
C LEU A 403 10.61 14.65 -9.22
N LYS A 404 9.51 14.61 -9.97
CA LYS A 404 8.90 15.75 -10.63
C LYS A 404 7.38 15.61 -10.58
N PHE A 405 6.69 16.66 -10.16
CA PHE A 405 5.25 16.63 -9.92
C PHE A 405 4.52 17.41 -11.00
N LYS A 406 3.55 16.78 -11.67
CA LYS A 406 2.65 17.42 -12.62
C LYS A 406 1.31 17.67 -11.94
N THR A 407 0.80 18.90 -12.06
CA THR A 407 -0.53 19.30 -11.58
C THR A 407 -1.43 19.64 -12.76
N ASN A 408 -2.72 19.87 -12.48
CA ASN A 408 -3.67 20.37 -13.46
C ASN A 408 -3.38 21.82 -13.94
N LYS A 409 -2.46 22.54 -13.29
CA LYS A 409 -2.10 23.93 -13.64
C LYS A 409 -0.66 24.10 -14.11
N GLN A 410 0.28 23.36 -13.52
CA GLN A 410 1.71 23.54 -13.78
C GLN A 410 2.49 22.22 -13.63
N THR A 411 3.79 22.28 -13.87
CA THR A 411 4.72 21.18 -13.62
C THR A 411 5.88 21.71 -12.80
N SER A 412 6.25 21.01 -11.73
CA SER A 412 7.36 21.40 -10.87
C SER A 412 8.70 21.30 -11.61
N ALA A 413 9.73 21.96 -11.07
CA ALA A 413 11.10 21.61 -11.42
C ALA A 413 11.41 20.15 -11.01
N PRO A 414 12.35 19.47 -11.68
CA PRO A 414 12.86 18.20 -11.18
C PRO A 414 13.60 18.41 -9.87
N PHE A 415 13.22 17.65 -8.85
CA PHE A 415 13.94 17.53 -7.59
C PHE A 415 14.92 16.36 -7.70
N GLY A 416 16.20 16.56 -7.39
CA GLY A 416 17.24 15.52 -7.46
C GLY A 416 18.02 15.49 -8.76
N ILE A 417 18.57 14.33 -9.10
CA ILE A 417 19.48 14.12 -10.25
C ILE A 417 18.77 13.26 -11.29
N GLU A 418 18.54 13.80 -12.49
CA GLU A 418 17.90 13.11 -13.61
C GLU A 418 18.84 12.06 -14.23
N ALA A 419 18.99 10.92 -13.54
CA ALA A 419 19.88 9.82 -13.89
C ALA A 419 19.24 8.46 -13.55
N GLY A 420 19.41 7.48 -14.44
CA GLY A 420 18.86 6.12 -14.27
C GLY A 420 17.61 5.84 -15.11
N THR A 421 16.78 4.92 -14.63
CA THR A 421 15.57 4.45 -15.32
C THR A 421 14.39 5.35 -14.98
N PRO A 422 13.71 5.95 -15.98
CA PRO A 422 12.56 6.82 -15.75
C PRO A 422 11.29 6.02 -15.43
N PHE A 423 10.42 6.61 -14.62
CA PHE A 423 9.08 6.11 -14.34
C PHE A 423 8.06 7.25 -14.30
N GLU A 424 6.80 6.92 -14.58
CA GLU A 424 5.67 7.85 -14.47
C GLU A 424 4.51 7.15 -13.76
N LEU A 425 4.06 7.74 -12.66
CA LEU A 425 2.89 7.34 -11.90
C LEU A 425 1.74 8.28 -12.28
N LYS A 426 0.80 7.78 -13.08
CA LYS A 426 -0.42 8.50 -13.47
C LYS A 426 -1.57 7.55 -13.73
N GLU A 427 -2.78 8.07 -13.64
CA GLU A 427 -4.01 7.41 -14.10
C GLU A 427 -4.93 8.49 -14.71
N GLU A 428 -5.40 8.29 -15.94
CA GLU A 428 -6.21 9.30 -16.63
C GLU A 428 -7.54 9.58 -15.90
N GLY A 429 -7.80 10.84 -15.59
CA GLY A 429 -9.01 11.28 -14.88
C GLY A 429 -8.93 11.17 -13.35
N TYR A 430 -7.77 10.85 -12.79
CA TYR A 430 -7.55 10.75 -11.34
C TYR A 430 -6.57 11.82 -10.83
N LYS A 431 -6.70 12.17 -9.55
CA LYS A 431 -5.74 13.00 -8.80
C LYS A 431 -5.00 12.14 -7.77
N ILE A 432 -3.77 12.52 -7.43
CA ILE A 432 -2.99 11.87 -6.36
C ILE A 432 -3.42 12.46 -5.02
N VAL A 433 -3.70 11.56 -4.06
CA VAL A 433 -4.31 11.90 -2.76
C VAL A 433 -3.51 11.38 -1.56
N GLY A 434 -2.37 10.76 -1.79
CA GLY A 434 -1.58 10.08 -0.77
C GLY A 434 -0.36 9.41 -1.36
N PHE A 435 0.67 9.20 -0.53
CA PHE A 435 1.93 8.60 -0.93
C PHE A 435 2.29 7.40 -0.05
N HIS A 436 3.03 6.45 -0.62
CA HIS A 436 3.57 5.28 0.06
C HIS A 436 4.91 4.90 -0.57
N GLY A 437 5.80 4.24 0.18
CA GLY A 437 7.16 3.94 -0.27
C GLY A 437 7.94 3.05 0.72
N LYS A 438 9.29 3.05 0.64
CA LYS A 438 10.16 2.26 1.53
C LYS A 438 11.41 3.03 2.02
N ILE A 439 11.85 2.91 3.30
CA ILE A 439 13.08 3.57 3.89
C ILE A 439 13.86 2.67 4.88
N ALA A 440 15.21 2.63 4.89
CA ALA A 440 16.00 1.81 5.85
C ALA A 440 17.27 2.50 6.40
N ILE A 441 17.77 2.03 7.58
CA ILE A 441 19.18 2.18 7.98
C ILE A 441 20.04 1.49 6.92
N ASN A 442 21.02 2.20 6.37
CA ASN A 442 21.84 1.71 5.28
C ASN A 442 22.94 0.75 5.79
N HIS A 443 22.55 -0.47 6.14
CA HIS A 443 23.50 -1.53 6.52
C HIS A 443 24.26 -2.03 5.26
N PRO A 444 25.58 -2.25 5.31
CA PRO A 444 26.45 -2.32 6.49
C PRO A 444 27.10 -1.00 6.95
N ASP A 445 26.96 0.08 6.18
CA ASP A 445 27.72 1.31 6.37
C ASP A 445 27.22 2.15 7.56
N GLU A 446 25.95 2.02 7.92
CA GLU A 446 25.34 2.65 9.09
C GLU A 446 24.94 1.60 10.15
N TYR A 447 25.43 1.78 11.37
CA TYR A 447 25.18 0.88 12.51
C TYR A 447 25.11 1.66 13.83
N LEU A 448 24.35 1.11 14.79
CA LEU A 448 24.12 1.73 16.08
C LEU A 448 25.36 1.66 17.00
N VAL A 449 25.74 2.78 17.63
CA VAL A 449 26.94 2.89 18.48
C VAL A 449 26.65 3.27 19.93
N SER A 450 25.59 4.04 20.19
CA SER A 450 25.17 4.34 21.56
C SER A 450 23.66 4.53 21.72
N VAL A 451 23.22 4.35 22.96
CA VAL A 451 21.88 4.73 23.44
C VAL A 451 22.05 5.55 24.70
N GLU A 452 21.36 6.67 24.79
CA GLU A 452 21.43 7.61 25.91
C GLU A 452 20.02 7.87 26.43
N GLY A 453 19.87 8.10 27.72
CA GLY A 453 18.56 8.37 28.30
C GLY A 453 18.63 8.74 29.78
N TRP A 454 17.48 8.88 30.41
CA TRP A 454 17.38 9.02 31.86
C TRP A 454 16.10 8.41 32.40
N TYR A 455 16.14 8.07 33.69
CA TYR A 455 15.00 7.56 34.45
C TYR A 455 14.84 8.34 35.75
N ASP A 456 13.60 8.43 36.22
CA ASP A 456 13.24 9.14 37.45
C ASP A 456 13.40 8.26 38.71
N SER A 457 13.00 8.77 39.87
CA SER A 457 12.98 7.99 41.12
C SER A 457 11.98 6.82 41.11
N SER A 458 11.05 6.80 40.17
CA SER A 458 10.11 5.70 39.92
C SER A 458 10.72 4.61 39.06
N ASN A 459 11.95 4.83 38.57
CA ASN A 459 12.70 3.95 37.67
C ASN A 459 11.97 3.65 36.37
N ILE A 460 11.29 4.65 35.82
CA ILE A 460 10.72 4.64 34.48
C ILE A 460 11.67 5.44 33.58
N ILE A 461 12.02 4.88 32.41
CA ILE A 461 12.77 5.64 31.42
C ILE A 461 11.84 6.72 30.87
N LEU A 462 12.19 7.98 31.13
CA LEU A 462 11.37 9.12 30.75
C LEU A 462 11.78 9.70 29.39
N GLY A 463 13.04 9.54 29.01
CA GLY A 463 13.50 9.92 27.67
C GLY A 463 14.72 9.13 27.20
N ILE A 464 14.81 8.95 25.88
CA ILE A 464 15.81 8.12 25.22
C ILE A 464 16.24 8.72 23.86
N GLN A 465 17.49 8.52 23.49
CA GLN A 465 18.10 8.95 22.25
C GLN A 465 19.07 7.88 21.74
N PHE A 466 19.11 7.69 20.42
CA PHE A 466 19.90 6.66 19.76
C PHE A 466 20.92 7.30 18.83
N LYS A 467 22.12 6.72 18.75
CA LYS A 467 23.20 7.23 17.90
C LYS A 467 23.80 6.13 17.05
N THR A 468 23.95 6.37 15.76
CA THR A 468 24.72 5.54 14.81
C THR A 468 26.13 6.10 14.63
N ASN A 469 26.97 5.38 13.91
CA ASN A 469 28.27 5.87 13.47
C ASN A 469 28.19 7.07 12.52
N GLN A 470 27.00 7.40 12.00
CA GLN A 470 26.80 8.50 11.05
C GLN A 470 25.86 9.59 11.58
N LYS A 471 24.87 9.24 12.42
CA LYS A 471 23.74 10.12 12.78
C LYS A 471 23.39 10.00 14.25
N THR A 472 22.65 10.99 14.78
CA THR A 472 22.06 10.94 16.12
C THR A 472 20.56 11.18 15.94
N SER A 473 19.72 10.35 16.55
CA SER A 473 18.28 10.55 16.52
C SER A 473 17.85 11.78 17.31
N ASP A 474 16.61 12.22 17.09
CA ASP A 474 15.95 13.13 18.03
C ASP A 474 15.79 12.47 19.40
N TYR A 475 15.59 13.34 20.39
CA TYR A 475 15.37 12.96 21.77
C TYR A 475 13.89 12.65 21.97
N ILE A 476 13.57 11.42 22.36
CA ILE A 476 12.18 10.95 22.48
C ILE A 476 11.80 10.81 23.94
N GLY A 477 10.63 11.32 24.32
CA GLY A 477 10.16 11.40 25.69
C GLY A 477 10.45 12.76 26.34
N TYR A 478 10.54 12.80 27.67
CA TYR A 478 10.70 14.02 28.45
C TYR A 478 12.17 14.47 28.50
N GLU A 479 12.41 15.76 28.24
CA GLU A 479 13.72 16.36 28.45
C GLU A 479 14.17 16.20 29.91
N PHE A 480 15.48 16.02 30.11
CA PHE A 480 16.04 15.89 31.44
C PHE A 480 15.87 17.17 32.25
N ASP A 481 15.01 17.13 33.25
CA ASP A 481 14.66 18.27 34.10
C ASP A 481 15.62 18.51 35.28
N GLY A 482 16.67 17.69 35.40
CA GLY A 482 17.63 17.73 36.51
C GLY A 482 17.29 16.80 37.67
N THR A 483 16.14 16.13 37.62
CA THR A 483 15.71 15.10 38.57
C THR A 483 15.87 13.71 37.93
N GLY A 484 16.27 12.71 38.72
CA GLY A 484 16.55 11.36 38.20
C GLY A 484 18.02 11.11 37.79
N THR A 485 18.25 10.04 37.04
CA THR A 485 19.59 9.52 36.71
C THR A 485 19.75 9.34 35.19
N LYS A 486 20.79 9.98 34.63
CA LYS A 486 21.20 9.78 33.23
C LYS A 486 21.97 8.48 33.05
N PHE A 487 21.80 7.85 31.91
CA PHE A 487 22.58 6.69 31.48
C PHE A 487 23.04 6.84 30.03
N THR A 488 24.16 6.19 29.74
CA THR A 488 24.71 6.05 28.40
C THR A 488 25.19 4.62 28.23
N LEU A 489 24.63 3.92 27.24
CA LEU A 489 25.08 2.62 26.78
C LEU A 489 25.97 2.84 25.57
N GLN A 490 27.28 2.92 25.81
CA GLN A 490 28.28 3.05 24.74
C GLN A 490 29.52 2.24 25.09
N VAL A 491 30.11 1.62 24.09
CA VAL A 491 31.42 0.99 24.21
C VAL A 491 32.28 1.45 23.04
N GLN A 492 33.44 2.03 23.36
CA GLN A 492 34.41 2.47 22.36
C GLN A 492 34.78 1.32 21.41
N ASP A 493 34.84 1.63 20.11
CA ASP A 493 35.17 0.71 19.02
C ASP A 493 34.26 -0.52 18.93
N LYS A 494 32.97 -0.40 19.33
CA LYS A 494 31.96 -1.46 19.20
C LYS A 494 30.64 -0.92 18.64
N LYS A 495 29.88 -1.78 17.97
CA LYS A 495 28.48 -1.54 17.56
C LYS A 495 27.51 -2.32 18.44
N ILE A 496 26.28 -1.81 18.55
CA ILE A 496 25.17 -2.48 19.23
C ILE A 496 24.51 -3.47 18.27
N ILE A 497 24.21 -4.67 18.77
CA ILE A 497 23.66 -5.77 17.99
C ILE A 497 22.43 -6.42 18.63
N GLY A 498 21.93 -5.87 19.74
CA GLY A 498 20.84 -6.48 20.49
C GLY A 498 20.56 -5.71 21.76
N PHE A 499 19.36 -5.92 22.32
CA PHE A 499 18.89 -5.25 23.52
C PHE A 499 18.26 -6.24 24.51
N HIS A 500 18.29 -5.87 25.79
CA HIS A 500 17.63 -6.58 26.89
C HIS A 500 17.22 -5.57 27.96
N GLY A 501 16.35 -5.94 28.91
CA GLY A 501 15.92 -5.03 29.96
C GLY A 501 14.74 -5.53 30.76
N PHE A 502 14.05 -4.62 31.43
CA PHE A 502 12.80 -4.87 32.13
C PHE A 502 11.73 -3.88 31.66
N ALA A 503 10.50 -4.38 31.48
CA ALA A 503 9.37 -3.55 31.08
C ALA A 503 8.06 -4.04 31.72
N SER A 504 7.19 -3.10 32.07
CA SER A 504 5.85 -3.35 32.60
C SER A 504 4.81 -2.61 31.76
N ASP A 505 4.03 -1.71 32.35
CA ASP A 505 3.25 -0.72 31.59
C ASP A 505 4.16 0.36 30.96
N HIS A 506 5.43 0.45 31.40
CA HIS A 506 6.48 1.34 30.88
C HIS A 506 7.81 0.60 30.70
N LEU A 507 8.74 1.20 29.97
CA LEU A 507 10.13 0.74 29.90
C LEU A 507 10.85 1.11 31.20
N ASN A 508 11.20 0.09 31.99
CA ASN A 508 11.82 0.26 33.30
C ASN A 508 13.34 0.21 33.24
N SER A 509 13.91 -0.51 32.27
CA SER A 509 15.34 -0.49 32.01
C SER A 509 15.68 -0.97 30.60
N ILE A 510 16.84 -0.54 30.11
CA ILE A 510 17.40 -0.97 28.83
C ILE A 510 18.90 -1.23 28.96
N GLY A 511 19.35 -2.35 28.41
CA GLY A 511 20.72 -2.81 28.30
C GLY A 511 20.99 -3.25 26.87
N ALA A 512 22.27 -3.37 26.50
CA ALA A 512 22.68 -3.57 25.12
C ALA A 512 23.83 -4.58 24.96
N TYR A 513 23.76 -5.33 23.87
CA TYR A 513 24.82 -6.23 23.42
C TYR A 513 25.76 -5.52 22.44
N PHE A 514 27.05 -5.51 22.73
CA PHE A 514 28.06 -4.87 21.89
C PHE A 514 29.04 -5.87 21.27
N VAL A 515 29.42 -5.63 20.01
CA VAL A 515 30.47 -6.37 19.30
C VAL A 515 31.52 -5.41 18.72
N PRO A 516 32.83 -5.71 18.76
CA PRO A 516 33.86 -4.85 18.16
C PRO A 516 33.57 -4.47 16.71
N LEU A 517 33.90 -3.24 16.30
CA LEU A 517 33.75 -2.77 14.90
C LEU A 517 34.57 -3.62 13.92
N ALA A 518 35.59 -4.33 14.42
CA ALA A 518 36.32 -5.37 13.70
C ALA A 518 35.51 -6.66 13.41
N SER A 519 34.17 -6.63 13.46
CA SER A 519 33.28 -7.78 13.24
C SER A 519 32.20 -7.59 12.17
N THR A 520 32.21 -6.52 11.38
CA THR A 520 31.39 -6.40 10.14
C THR A 520 32.09 -6.92 8.89
N THR A 521 33.28 -7.46 9.03
CA THR A 521 33.79 -8.45 8.07
C THR A 521 33.85 -9.77 8.84
N PRO A 522 33.41 -10.90 8.25
CA PRO A 522 33.91 -12.19 8.71
C PRO A 522 35.44 -12.06 8.79
N PRO A 523 36.15 -12.83 9.63
CA PRO A 523 37.55 -13.03 9.34
C PRO A 523 37.62 -13.51 7.90
N SER A 524 38.04 -12.64 6.99
CA SER A 524 38.73 -13.02 5.78
C SER A 524 40.00 -13.69 6.30
N VAL A 525 39.85 -14.96 6.71
CA VAL A 525 40.85 -15.93 6.30
C VAL A 525 40.84 -15.77 4.78
N PRO A 526 41.87 -15.15 4.18
CA PRO A 526 41.89 -15.01 2.74
C PRO A 526 41.60 -16.39 2.15
N PRO A 527 40.61 -16.51 1.24
CA PRO A 527 40.16 -17.80 0.77
C PRO A 527 41.37 -18.60 0.34
N LYS A 528 41.52 -19.77 0.95
CA LYS A 528 42.74 -20.55 0.81
C LYS A 528 42.78 -21.04 -0.62
N LYS A 529 43.66 -20.45 -1.41
CA LYS A 529 43.92 -20.83 -2.79
C LYS A 529 44.73 -22.13 -2.78
N LEU A 530 44.15 -23.22 -3.24
CA LEU A 530 44.88 -24.46 -3.46
C LEU A 530 45.49 -24.45 -4.86
N GLU A 531 46.74 -24.90 -4.96
CA GLU A 531 47.49 -24.98 -6.21
C GLU A 531 46.77 -25.84 -7.26
N ALA A 532 46.76 -25.35 -8.51
CA ALA A 532 46.11 -26.05 -9.60
C ALA A 532 46.79 -27.40 -9.89
N LYS A 533 46.00 -28.42 -10.20
CA LYS A 533 46.44 -29.77 -10.56
C LYS A 533 46.17 -30.04 -12.04
N GLY A 534 47.17 -30.54 -12.75
CA GLY A 534 47.12 -30.77 -14.20
C GLY A 534 48.43 -30.43 -14.89
N GLY A 535 48.36 -30.10 -16.18
CA GLY A 535 49.50 -29.69 -17.02
C GLY A 535 49.89 -28.22 -16.88
N GLU A 536 51.10 -27.92 -17.36
CA GLU A 536 51.73 -26.59 -17.22
C GLU A 536 51.43 -25.65 -18.40
N THR A 537 50.81 -26.16 -19.46
CA THR A 537 50.46 -25.41 -20.68
C THR A 537 49.05 -24.83 -20.61
N GLY A 538 48.71 -23.94 -21.56
CA GLY A 538 47.40 -23.27 -21.62
C GLY A 538 47.42 -21.86 -21.03
N ALA A 539 46.41 -21.06 -21.41
CA ALA A 539 46.21 -19.71 -20.89
C ALA A 539 45.75 -19.78 -19.43
N LEU A 540 46.36 -18.95 -18.59
CA LEU A 540 45.96 -18.80 -17.19
C LEU A 540 44.60 -18.14 -17.10
N TRP A 541 43.75 -18.68 -16.24
CA TRP A 541 42.45 -18.10 -15.89
C TRP A 541 42.22 -18.21 -14.39
N ASP A 542 41.45 -17.27 -13.87
CA ASP A 542 41.14 -17.18 -12.44
C ASP A 542 39.79 -16.47 -12.30
N ASP A 543 38.76 -17.21 -11.86
CA ASP A 543 37.44 -16.62 -11.63
C ASP A 543 37.38 -15.85 -10.30
N SER A 544 38.49 -15.78 -9.55
CA SER A 544 38.53 -15.27 -8.18
C SER A 544 37.66 -16.10 -7.22
N HIS A 545 37.43 -15.59 -6.00
CA HIS A 545 36.63 -16.25 -4.99
C HIS A 545 35.28 -15.57 -4.84
N HIS A 546 34.26 -16.37 -4.53
CA HIS A 546 32.87 -15.93 -4.36
C HIS A 546 32.29 -16.42 -3.02
N ASP A 547 31.03 -16.13 -2.71
CA ASP A 547 30.42 -16.64 -1.47
C ASP A 547 30.03 -18.12 -1.59
N ASN A 548 29.54 -18.57 -2.75
CA ASN A 548 29.25 -19.98 -3.03
C ASN A 548 29.24 -20.27 -4.54
N VAL A 549 29.33 -21.54 -4.91
CA VAL A 549 29.10 -22.01 -6.29
C VAL A 549 27.62 -22.33 -6.43
N LYS A 550 26.97 -21.74 -7.42
CA LYS A 550 25.55 -21.96 -7.72
C LYS A 550 25.34 -23.10 -8.70
N LYS A 551 26.09 -23.10 -9.80
CA LYS A 551 25.92 -24.05 -10.88
C LYS A 551 27.25 -24.32 -11.56
N VAL A 552 27.46 -25.56 -11.95
CA VAL A 552 28.68 -26.00 -12.62
C VAL A 552 28.33 -26.59 -13.97
N TYR A 553 29.10 -26.21 -14.97
CA TYR A 553 29.01 -26.69 -16.34
C TYR A 553 30.32 -27.36 -16.71
N VAL A 554 30.27 -28.63 -17.14
CA VAL A 554 31.44 -29.39 -17.57
C VAL A 554 31.22 -29.88 -19.00
N GLY A 555 32.04 -29.38 -19.93
CA GLY A 555 32.07 -29.79 -21.32
C GLY A 555 33.06 -30.94 -21.52
N GLN A 556 32.56 -32.10 -21.92
CA GLN A 556 33.40 -33.29 -22.15
C GLN A 556 33.90 -33.33 -23.60
N GLY A 557 35.12 -33.82 -23.80
CA GLY A 557 35.73 -34.01 -25.11
C GLY A 557 36.36 -35.39 -25.27
N GLN A 558 36.92 -35.63 -26.45
CA GLN A 558 37.50 -36.91 -26.84
C GLN A 558 38.62 -37.37 -25.88
N ASP A 559 39.31 -36.41 -25.26
CA ASP A 559 40.47 -36.61 -24.39
C ASP A 559 40.20 -36.23 -22.92
N GLY A 560 38.93 -36.10 -22.50
CA GLY A 560 38.57 -35.79 -21.10
C GLY A 560 37.77 -34.50 -20.93
N VAL A 561 38.15 -33.62 -19.99
CA VAL A 561 37.42 -32.36 -19.74
C VAL A 561 37.91 -31.27 -20.69
N ALA A 562 37.06 -30.91 -21.65
CA ALA A 562 37.38 -29.94 -22.70
C ALA A 562 37.09 -28.49 -22.30
N ALA A 563 36.02 -28.26 -21.54
CA ALA A 563 35.66 -26.94 -21.06
C ALA A 563 35.00 -26.98 -19.68
N VAL A 564 35.13 -25.90 -18.92
CA VAL A 564 34.37 -25.67 -17.69
C VAL A 564 33.81 -24.25 -17.66
N LYS A 565 32.64 -24.12 -17.06
CA LYS A 565 32.03 -22.83 -16.75
C LYS A 565 31.32 -22.94 -15.41
N PHE A 566 31.30 -21.86 -14.65
CA PHE A 566 30.71 -21.84 -13.32
C PHE A 566 29.78 -20.64 -13.19
N GLU A 567 28.70 -20.80 -12.44
CA GLU A 567 27.93 -19.69 -11.89
C GLU A 567 28.14 -19.67 -10.39
N TYR A 568 28.36 -18.49 -9.85
CA TYR A 568 28.62 -18.26 -8.45
C TYR A 568 27.51 -17.41 -7.84
N THR A 569 27.42 -17.42 -6.51
CA THR A 569 26.62 -16.47 -5.74
C THR A 569 27.53 -15.61 -4.86
N ASN A 570 27.30 -14.30 -4.87
CA ASN A 570 27.83 -13.35 -3.89
C ASN A 570 26.62 -12.68 -3.21
N GLY A 571 26.30 -13.08 -1.99
CA GLY A 571 25.03 -12.75 -1.35
C GLY A 571 23.84 -13.18 -2.22
N SER A 572 23.02 -12.22 -2.64
CA SER A 572 21.87 -12.43 -3.54
C SER A 572 22.22 -12.35 -5.04
N GLN A 573 23.44 -11.94 -5.41
CA GLN A 573 23.85 -11.75 -6.79
C GLN A 573 24.36 -13.07 -7.40
N VAL A 574 23.93 -13.38 -8.63
CA VAL A 574 24.46 -14.50 -9.41
C VAL A 574 25.52 -13.98 -10.37
N VAL A 575 26.74 -14.47 -10.24
CA VAL A 575 27.87 -14.12 -11.13
C VAL A 575 28.05 -15.25 -12.13
N ILE A 576 27.86 -14.96 -13.41
CA ILE A 576 28.06 -15.94 -14.49
C ILE A 576 29.53 -15.90 -14.92
N GLY A 577 30.27 -16.95 -14.60
CA GLY A 577 31.68 -17.12 -14.98
C GLY A 577 31.86 -17.27 -16.49
N VAL A 578 33.06 -16.93 -16.94
CA VAL A 578 33.46 -17.09 -18.35
C VAL A 578 33.70 -18.57 -18.62
N GLU A 579 33.43 -19.00 -19.86
CA GLU A 579 33.77 -20.35 -20.29
C GLU A 579 35.29 -20.47 -20.47
N HIS A 580 35.87 -21.50 -19.85
CA HIS A 580 37.28 -21.83 -19.97
C HIS A 580 37.44 -23.13 -20.76
N GLY A 581 38.36 -23.15 -21.72
CA GLY A 581 38.57 -24.28 -22.63
C GLY A 581 37.79 -24.12 -23.93
N LYS A 582 37.61 -25.21 -24.67
CA LYS A 582 36.91 -25.19 -25.96
C LYS A 582 35.72 -26.13 -25.92
N SER A 583 34.52 -25.56 -25.96
CA SER A 583 33.28 -26.31 -26.09
C SER A 583 33.34 -27.33 -27.23
N THR A 584 32.90 -28.55 -26.93
CA THR A 584 32.77 -29.61 -27.92
C THR A 584 31.34 -29.66 -28.45
N MET A 585 31.11 -30.41 -29.54
CA MET A 585 29.76 -30.60 -30.07
C MET A 585 28.84 -31.41 -29.14
N LEU A 586 29.35 -31.95 -28.02
CA LEU A 586 28.57 -32.68 -27.02
C LEU A 586 27.89 -31.75 -26.01
N GLY A 587 28.26 -30.47 -25.97
CA GLY A 587 27.68 -29.49 -25.04
C GLY A 587 28.18 -29.63 -23.60
N PHE A 588 27.47 -29.00 -22.66
CA PHE A 588 27.79 -29.02 -21.23
C PHE A 588 26.86 -29.95 -20.47
N GLU A 589 27.44 -30.76 -19.58
CA GLU A 589 26.68 -31.34 -18.48
C GLU A 589 26.65 -30.34 -17.32
N GLU A 590 25.45 -30.12 -16.79
CA GLU A 590 25.23 -29.13 -15.73
C GLU A 590 24.75 -29.77 -14.44
N PHE A 591 25.22 -29.25 -13.31
CA PHE A 591 24.59 -29.53 -12.03
C PHE A 591 24.44 -28.25 -11.22
N GLU A 592 23.22 -28.02 -10.74
CA GLU A 592 22.85 -26.88 -9.91
C GLU A 592 22.80 -27.30 -8.44
N LEU A 593 23.20 -26.37 -7.58
CA LEU A 593 23.18 -26.48 -6.13
C LEU A 593 21.95 -25.75 -5.57
N GLU A 594 21.30 -26.34 -4.57
CA GLU A 594 20.22 -25.68 -3.81
C GLU A 594 20.77 -24.54 -2.92
N SER A 595 19.89 -23.69 -2.39
CA SER A 595 20.29 -22.45 -1.67
C SER A 595 21.10 -22.67 -0.39
N ASP A 596 20.98 -23.83 0.24
CA ASP A 596 21.75 -24.28 1.41
C ASP A 596 22.78 -25.39 1.06
N GLU A 597 22.96 -25.68 -0.24
CA GLU A 597 23.92 -26.65 -0.74
C GLU A 597 25.23 -25.97 -1.18
N TYR A 598 26.36 -26.57 -0.82
CA TYR A 598 27.68 -26.09 -1.20
C TYR A 598 28.63 -27.25 -1.48
N ILE A 599 29.61 -26.99 -2.35
CA ILE A 599 30.61 -27.99 -2.72
C ILE A 599 31.61 -28.15 -1.56
N THR A 600 31.75 -29.38 -1.08
CA THR A 600 32.68 -29.75 -0.01
C THR A 600 33.97 -30.37 -0.55
N SER A 601 33.93 -30.93 -1.76
CA SER A 601 35.09 -31.53 -2.38
C SER A 601 35.00 -31.57 -3.90
N VAL A 602 36.15 -31.39 -4.56
CA VAL A 602 36.36 -31.64 -5.99
C VAL A 602 37.42 -32.72 -6.13
N GLU A 603 37.07 -33.81 -6.79
CA GLU A 603 37.95 -34.95 -7.07
C GLU A 603 38.14 -35.03 -8.58
N GLY A 604 39.33 -35.41 -9.03
CA GLY A 604 39.58 -35.54 -10.46
C GLY A 604 40.84 -36.32 -10.77
N THR A 605 41.07 -36.55 -12.05
CA THR A 605 42.32 -37.13 -12.56
C THR A 605 42.86 -36.26 -13.68
N TYR A 606 44.18 -36.26 -13.85
CA TYR A 606 44.83 -35.71 -15.02
C TYR A 606 45.82 -36.73 -15.60
N ASP A 607 46.04 -36.65 -16.90
CA ASP A 607 46.94 -37.55 -17.60
C ASP A 607 47.62 -36.86 -18.78
N LYS A 608 48.79 -37.39 -19.17
CA LYS A 608 49.47 -36.97 -20.40
C LYS A 608 48.99 -37.84 -21.56
N ILE A 609 48.02 -37.32 -22.30
CA ILE A 609 47.41 -38.04 -23.43
C ILE A 609 48.34 -37.99 -24.65
N PHE A 610 48.35 -39.07 -25.41
CA PHE A 610 49.22 -39.19 -26.59
C PHE A 610 48.81 -38.16 -27.66
N GLY A 611 49.69 -37.18 -27.90
CA GLY A 611 49.43 -36.08 -28.84
C GLY A 611 49.22 -34.70 -28.20
N THR A 612 49.18 -34.60 -26.86
CA THR A 612 49.15 -33.31 -26.16
C THR A 612 50.54 -32.90 -25.68
N ASP A 613 50.84 -31.61 -25.74
CA ASP A 613 52.14 -31.05 -25.30
C ASP A 613 52.33 -31.14 -23.77
N SER A 614 51.23 -31.24 -23.01
CA SER A 614 51.21 -31.38 -21.55
C SER A 614 50.03 -32.22 -21.07
N ALA A 615 50.00 -32.52 -19.78
CA ALA A 615 48.87 -33.19 -19.16
C ALA A 615 47.60 -32.33 -19.21
N VAL A 616 46.44 -33.00 -19.23
CA VAL A 616 45.12 -32.36 -19.20
C VAL A 616 44.27 -33.02 -18.12
N VAL A 617 43.32 -32.26 -17.58
CA VAL A 617 42.33 -32.78 -16.62
C VAL A 617 41.39 -33.70 -17.38
N THR A 618 41.39 -34.99 -17.04
CA THR A 618 40.63 -36.00 -17.75
C THR A 618 39.27 -36.27 -17.11
N MET A 619 39.16 -36.09 -15.79
CA MET A 619 37.94 -36.35 -15.02
C MET A 619 37.73 -35.34 -13.91
N LEU A 620 36.47 -34.96 -13.66
CA LEU A 620 36.04 -34.18 -12.48
C LEU A 620 34.80 -34.78 -11.82
N THR A 621 34.77 -34.77 -10.49
CA THR A 621 33.65 -35.19 -9.64
C THR A 621 33.49 -34.18 -8.52
N PHE A 622 32.26 -33.75 -8.25
CA PHE A 622 31.93 -32.74 -7.24
C PHE A 622 31.06 -33.37 -6.15
N LYS A 623 31.41 -33.14 -4.89
CA LYS A 623 30.65 -33.63 -3.73
C LYS A 623 30.14 -32.46 -2.91
N THR A 624 28.90 -32.53 -2.43
CA THR A 624 28.24 -31.46 -1.67
C THR A 624 27.98 -31.83 -0.21
N ASN A 625 27.63 -30.84 0.61
CA ASN A 625 27.22 -31.03 2.01
C ASN A 625 25.91 -31.82 2.17
N LYS A 626 25.11 -31.96 1.10
CA LYS A 626 23.89 -32.78 1.08
C LYS A 626 24.15 -34.23 0.65
N ASN A 627 25.40 -34.67 0.64
CA ASN A 627 25.84 -35.99 0.14
C ASN A 627 25.49 -36.23 -1.34
N LYS A 628 25.27 -35.16 -2.13
CA LYS A 628 25.13 -35.26 -3.59
C LYS A 628 26.51 -35.42 -4.21
N THR A 629 26.62 -36.32 -5.19
CA THR A 629 27.82 -36.50 -6.00
C THR A 629 27.46 -36.24 -7.46
N ALA A 630 28.09 -35.26 -8.09
CA ALA A 630 27.92 -34.92 -9.50
C ALA A 630 29.19 -35.32 -10.28
N GLY A 631 29.01 -36.10 -11.34
CA GLY A 631 30.10 -36.75 -12.08
C GLY A 631 30.17 -38.27 -11.81
N PRO A 632 31.23 -38.95 -12.27
CA PRO A 632 32.41 -38.38 -12.91
C PRO A 632 32.13 -37.81 -14.31
N PHE A 633 32.62 -36.61 -14.56
CA PHE A 633 32.59 -35.95 -15.86
C PHE A 633 33.92 -36.20 -16.57
N GLY A 634 33.91 -36.82 -17.75
CA GLY A 634 35.12 -37.17 -18.50
C GLY A 634 35.58 -38.62 -18.29
N LEU A 635 36.88 -38.87 -18.45
CA LEU A 635 37.49 -40.20 -18.44
C LEU A 635 38.53 -40.34 -17.32
N GLU A 636 38.49 -41.46 -16.61
CA GLU A 636 39.43 -41.77 -15.54
C GLU A 636 40.87 -41.86 -16.09
N GLY A 637 41.74 -41.00 -15.58
CA GLY A 637 43.14 -40.88 -15.99
C GLY A 637 44.10 -41.49 -14.96
N SER A 638 45.40 -41.46 -15.26
CA SER A 638 46.42 -42.11 -14.43
C SER A 638 46.69 -41.45 -13.06
N THR A 639 46.54 -40.12 -12.93
CA THR A 639 46.95 -39.39 -11.72
C THR A 639 45.78 -38.70 -11.03
N PRO A 640 45.32 -39.18 -9.85
CA PRO A 640 44.21 -38.58 -9.12
C PRO A 640 44.62 -37.38 -8.26
N PHE A 641 43.69 -36.46 -8.05
CA PHE A 641 43.78 -35.37 -7.09
C PHE A 641 42.45 -35.14 -6.38
N VAL A 642 42.53 -34.58 -5.17
CA VAL A 642 41.36 -34.24 -4.35
C VAL A 642 41.60 -32.88 -3.71
N PHE A 643 40.65 -31.98 -3.89
CA PHE A 643 40.52 -30.75 -3.14
C PHE A 643 39.44 -30.94 -2.07
N LYS A 644 39.85 -30.98 -0.81
CA LYS A 644 38.98 -31.11 0.36
C LYS A 644 39.67 -30.59 1.61
N GLU A 645 38.95 -29.88 2.45
CA GLU A 645 39.39 -29.47 3.79
C GLU A 645 38.20 -29.47 4.74
N GLU A 646 38.35 -30.10 5.91
CA GLU A 646 37.24 -30.22 6.86
C GLU A 646 36.83 -28.85 7.41
N GLY A 647 35.54 -28.58 7.42
CA GLY A 647 35.01 -27.27 7.83
C GLY A 647 35.18 -26.18 6.78
N TYR A 648 35.51 -26.50 5.52
CA TYR A 648 35.58 -25.55 4.41
C TYR A 648 34.66 -25.94 3.25
N LYS A 649 34.18 -24.93 2.51
CA LYS A 649 33.44 -25.02 1.24
C LYS A 649 34.29 -24.47 0.10
N ILE A 650 34.05 -24.97 -1.11
CA ILE A 650 34.67 -24.46 -2.33
C ILE A 650 33.88 -23.27 -2.86
N THR A 651 34.57 -22.16 -3.11
CA THR A 651 33.98 -20.86 -3.41
C THR A 651 34.40 -20.25 -4.74
N GLY A 652 35.34 -20.86 -5.45
CA GLY A 652 35.85 -20.34 -6.71
C GLY A 652 36.82 -21.29 -7.37
N PHE A 653 37.10 -21.06 -8.65
CA PHE A 653 37.98 -21.89 -9.46
C PHE A 653 39.03 -21.06 -10.19
N HIS A 654 40.19 -21.64 -10.40
CA HIS A 654 41.26 -21.06 -11.22
C HIS A 654 42.00 -22.18 -11.95
N GLY A 655 42.80 -21.87 -12.96
CA GLY A 655 43.51 -22.91 -13.68
C GLY A 655 44.20 -22.47 -14.95
N ARG A 656 44.39 -23.44 -15.85
CA ARG A 656 44.93 -23.25 -17.19
C ARG A 656 44.03 -23.93 -18.21
N ALA A 657 43.75 -23.25 -19.31
CA ALA A 657 42.91 -23.78 -20.38
C ALA A 657 43.47 -23.45 -21.77
N GLY A 658 43.31 -24.38 -22.70
CA GLY A 658 43.59 -24.23 -24.12
C GLY A 658 42.50 -24.90 -24.93
N GLU A 659 42.86 -25.84 -25.78
CA GLU A 659 41.89 -26.71 -26.48
C GLU A 659 41.17 -27.68 -25.52
N ALA A 660 41.71 -27.88 -24.31
CA ALA A 660 41.11 -28.61 -23.20
C ALA A 660 41.46 -27.93 -21.86
N ILE A 661 40.88 -28.39 -20.74
CA ILE A 661 41.30 -27.93 -19.41
C ILE A 661 42.64 -28.57 -19.05
N ASN A 662 43.70 -27.77 -19.07
CA ASN A 662 45.05 -28.24 -18.75
C ASN A 662 45.23 -28.43 -17.25
N ALA A 663 44.77 -27.50 -16.42
CA ALA A 663 44.86 -27.60 -14.97
C ALA A 663 43.69 -26.88 -14.28
N ILE A 664 43.34 -27.33 -13.08
CA ILE A 664 42.28 -26.74 -12.25
C ILE A 664 42.68 -26.68 -10.78
N GLY A 665 42.36 -25.57 -10.13
CA GLY A 665 42.53 -25.30 -8.71
C GLY A 665 41.28 -24.65 -8.13
N VAL A 666 41.20 -24.58 -6.80
CA VAL A 666 40.01 -24.10 -6.09
C VAL A 666 40.36 -23.09 -5.00
N TYR A 667 39.38 -22.24 -4.67
CA TYR A 667 39.37 -21.42 -3.48
C TYR A 667 38.51 -22.07 -2.39
N LEU A 668 39.01 -22.08 -1.15
CA LEU A 668 38.31 -22.63 0.03
C LEU A 668 37.95 -21.53 1.04
N ALA A 669 36.74 -21.57 1.59
CA ALA A 669 36.27 -20.70 2.68
C ALA A 669 35.63 -21.53 3.83
N PRO A 670 35.75 -21.16 5.11
CA PRO A 670 35.15 -21.91 6.22
C PRO A 670 33.61 -22.05 6.16
N VAL A 671 33.08 -23.15 6.70
CA VAL A 671 31.65 -23.49 6.78
C VAL A 671 31.08 -23.10 8.15
N GLY A 672 30.31 -22.00 8.18
CA GLY A 672 29.36 -21.69 9.25
C GLY A 672 29.87 -20.84 10.43
N SER A 673 29.17 -19.73 10.65
CA SER A 673 28.48 -19.42 11.92
C SER A 673 26.99 -19.32 11.51
N ILE A 674 26.00 -20.07 11.99
CA ILE A 674 25.54 -20.34 13.37
C ILE A 674 24.70 -21.67 13.40
N PRO A 675 24.69 -22.44 14.50
CA PRO A 675 23.45 -22.61 15.32
C PRO A 675 23.60 -22.02 16.73
N LEU A 676 22.56 -21.34 17.23
CA LEU A 676 22.47 -20.78 18.59
C LEU A 676 22.55 -21.95 19.59
N THR A 677 23.34 -21.91 20.68
CA THR A 677 23.15 -21.11 21.92
C THR A 677 24.38 -21.31 22.84
N PRO A 678 24.70 -20.46 23.84
CA PRO A 678 24.54 -19.01 23.99
C PRO A 678 25.85 -18.24 23.70
N ALA A 679 25.70 -16.94 23.53
CA ALA A 679 26.75 -15.96 23.28
C ALA A 679 27.97 -16.05 24.24
N THR A 680 29.17 -15.93 23.67
CA THR A 680 30.25 -15.07 24.21
C THR A 680 31.29 -14.92 23.09
N GLN A 681 31.57 -13.72 22.58
CA GLN A 681 32.26 -12.66 23.30
C GLN A 681 31.78 -11.26 22.86
N GLY A 682 30.47 -11.00 22.94
CA GLY A 682 29.93 -9.64 22.97
C GLY A 682 30.05 -9.06 24.37
N LYS A 683 30.37 -7.77 24.52
CA LYS A 683 30.29 -7.10 25.82
C LYS A 683 28.81 -6.82 26.09
N LYS A 684 28.22 -7.51 27.05
CA LYS A 684 26.90 -7.19 27.60
C LYS A 684 27.08 -6.03 28.59
N LEU A 685 26.36 -4.94 28.39
CA LEU A 685 26.19 -3.92 29.42
C LEU A 685 24.88 -4.18 30.14
N GLU A 686 24.94 -4.30 31.46
CA GLU A 686 23.74 -4.48 32.29
C GLU A 686 22.76 -3.33 32.10
N ALA A 687 21.46 -3.64 32.26
CA ALA A 687 20.40 -2.70 31.97
C ALA A 687 20.48 -1.48 32.90
N ALA A 688 20.37 -0.29 32.32
CA ALA A 688 20.24 0.95 33.07
C ALA A 688 18.76 1.21 33.38
N GLY A 689 18.43 1.39 34.67
CA GLY A 689 17.06 1.53 35.18
C GLY A 689 16.82 0.61 36.38
N SER A 690 15.61 0.08 36.54
CA SER A 690 15.28 -0.92 37.58
C SER A 690 14.89 -2.28 37.03
N ASP A 691 14.88 -3.27 37.93
CA ASP A 691 14.34 -4.62 37.72
C ASP A 691 12.79 -4.66 37.82
N GLY A 692 12.12 -3.50 37.70
CA GLY A 692 10.67 -3.40 37.73
C GLY A 692 10.06 -3.92 36.43
N GLY A 693 9.09 -4.84 36.52
CA GLY A 693 8.40 -5.40 35.36
C GLY A 693 8.92 -6.77 34.91
N ALA A 694 8.50 -7.20 33.73
CA ALA A 694 8.92 -8.46 33.12
C ALA A 694 10.32 -8.31 32.49
N LEU A 695 11.19 -9.26 32.79
CA LEU A 695 12.49 -9.41 32.13
C LEU A 695 12.28 -9.72 30.64
N TRP A 696 12.98 -9.00 29.78
CA TRP A 696 13.02 -9.26 28.34
C TRP A 696 14.46 -9.25 27.83
N ASP A 697 14.71 -10.07 26.82
CA ASP A 697 16.02 -10.23 26.19
C ASP A 697 15.81 -10.72 24.76
N ASP A 698 16.04 -9.85 23.78
CA ASP A 698 15.91 -10.24 22.37
C ASP A 698 17.12 -11.07 21.89
N GLY A 699 18.20 -11.11 22.67
CA GLY A 699 19.45 -11.77 22.33
C GLY A 699 20.38 -10.90 21.48
N ALA A 700 21.46 -11.50 21.01
CA ALA A 700 22.49 -10.84 20.21
C ALA A 700 22.40 -11.26 18.74
N PHE A 701 22.46 -10.27 17.84
CA PHE A 701 22.30 -10.43 16.40
C PHE A 701 23.53 -9.92 15.62
N GLU A 702 23.44 -9.76 14.30
CA GLU A 702 24.53 -9.17 13.50
C GLU A 702 24.49 -7.65 13.49
N GLY A 703 23.30 -7.05 13.64
CA GLY A 703 23.10 -5.61 13.64
C GLY A 703 21.65 -5.24 13.94
N VAL A 704 21.45 -4.01 14.43
CA VAL A 704 20.13 -3.40 14.61
C VAL A 704 19.74 -2.69 13.32
N ARG A 705 18.55 -2.99 12.81
CA ARG A 705 18.00 -2.49 11.54
C ARG A 705 16.95 -1.41 11.72
N VAL A 706 16.12 -1.53 12.74
CA VAL A 706 15.04 -0.56 13.06
C VAL A 706 14.90 -0.47 14.58
N VAL A 707 14.63 0.73 15.07
CA VAL A 707 14.28 1.02 16.46
C VAL A 707 12.96 1.77 16.47
N SER A 708 11.94 1.21 17.13
CA SER A 708 10.62 1.83 17.30
C SER A 708 10.37 2.08 18.79
N VAL A 709 9.92 3.30 19.16
CA VAL A 709 9.70 3.70 20.55
C VAL A 709 8.32 4.34 20.69
N GLY A 710 7.48 3.82 21.58
CA GLY A 710 6.16 4.39 21.88
C GLY A 710 6.20 5.19 23.18
N GLN A 711 5.74 6.44 23.14
CA GLN A 711 5.64 7.30 24.32
C GLN A 711 4.34 7.08 25.10
N ALA A 712 4.41 7.19 26.43
CA ALA A 712 3.30 7.22 27.37
C ALA A 712 3.19 8.58 28.07
N GLN A 713 2.08 8.83 28.76
CA GLN A 713 1.80 10.10 29.48
C GLN A 713 2.79 10.39 30.62
N ASP A 714 3.59 9.42 31.01
CA ASP A 714 4.46 9.39 32.18
C ASP A 714 5.79 8.65 31.89
N GLY A 715 6.17 8.52 30.61
CA GLY A 715 7.49 8.01 30.20
C GLY A 715 7.50 7.29 28.87
N ILE A 716 8.51 6.44 28.64
CA ILE A 716 8.54 5.54 27.49
C ILE A 716 7.66 4.32 27.78
N GLY A 717 6.63 4.11 26.97
CA GLY A 717 5.62 3.06 27.17
C GLY A 717 6.00 1.71 26.56
N VAL A 718 6.62 1.71 25.36
CA VAL A 718 6.98 0.49 24.63
C VAL A 718 8.20 0.69 23.75
N VAL A 719 9.02 -0.36 23.56
CA VAL A 719 10.10 -0.39 22.57
C VAL A 719 10.03 -1.65 21.73
N LYS A 720 10.48 -1.56 20.48
CA LYS A 720 10.56 -2.69 19.53
C LYS A 720 11.79 -2.53 18.64
N PHE A 721 12.42 -3.65 18.30
CA PHE A 721 13.63 -3.65 17.49
C PHE A 721 13.52 -4.65 16.34
N VAL A 722 14.17 -4.35 15.22
CA VAL A 722 14.34 -5.29 14.10
C VAL A 722 15.83 -5.53 13.90
N TYR A 723 16.22 -6.78 13.68
CA TYR A 723 17.62 -7.21 13.66
C TYR A 723 18.01 -7.94 12.38
N HIS A 724 19.30 -7.92 12.06
CA HIS A 724 19.94 -8.75 11.04
C HIS A 724 20.44 -10.07 11.63
N LYS A 725 20.08 -11.21 11.00
CA LYS A 725 20.59 -12.54 11.35
C LYS A 725 20.92 -13.32 10.07
N GLY A 726 22.12 -13.11 9.53
CA GLY A 726 22.51 -13.59 8.22
C GLY A 726 21.67 -12.93 7.14
N SER A 727 21.09 -13.72 6.25
CA SER A 727 20.14 -13.25 5.22
C SER A 727 18.70 -13.04 5.74
N GLN A 728 18.44 -13.32 7.02
CA GLN A 728 17.11 -13.20 7.62
C GLN A 728 16.96 -11.92 8.44
N ILE A 729 15.75 -11.37 8.39
CA ILE A 729 15.32 -10.24 9.21
C ILE A 729 14.53 -10.80 10.39
N VAL A 730 14.96 -10.49 11.60
CA VAL A 730 14.27 -10.91 12.82
C VAL A 730 13.54 -9.70 13.40
N VAL A 731 12.21 -9.78 13.46
CA VAL A 731 11.39 -8.77 14.13
C VAL A 731 11.30 -9.17 15.61
N GLY A 732 11.84 -8.32 16.48
CA GLY A 732 11.76 -8.47 17.93
C GLY A 732 10.34 -8.26 18.46
N ASN A 733 10.08 -8.75 19.66
CA ASN A 733 8.80 -8.53 20.33
C ASN A 733 8.70 -7.07 20.81
N GLU A 734 7.49 -6.64 21.11
CA GLU A 734 7.25 -5.36 21.79
C GLU A 734 7.47 -5.53 23.29
N HIS A 735 8.23 -4.61 23.88
CA HIS A 735 8.57 -4.63 25.31
C HIS A 735 7.98 -3.41 25.98
N GLY A 736 6.94 -3.61 26.79
CA GLY A 736 6.12 -2.56 27.39
C GLY A 736 4.67 -2.63 26.90
N LYS A 737 3.93 -1.52 27.01
CA LYS A 737 2.51 -1.47 26.64
C LYS A 737 2.22 -0.32 25.67
N THR A 738 1.66 -0.67 24.53
CA THR A 738 1.26 0.28 23.48
C THR A 738 0.16 1.20 23.99
N THR A 739 0.41 2.51 23.96
CA THR A 739 -0.53 3.54 24.42
C THR A 739 -1.42 4.02 23.27
N MET A 740 -2.47 4.78 23.59
CA MET A 740 -3.40 5.38 22.61
C MET A 740 -2.75 6.40 21.66
N LEU A 741 -1.46 6.74 21.86
CA LEU A 741 -0.69 7.70 21.05
C LEU A 741 0.11 7.03 19.90
N GLY A 742 0.15 5.69 19.82
CA GLY A 742 0.87 4.98 18.75
C GLY A 742 2.40 4.86 18.97
N PHE A 743 3.12 4.44 17.93
CA PHE A 743 4.60 4.38 17.91
C PHE A 743 5.17 5.67 17.31
N GLU A 744 6.23 6.24 17.90
CA GLU A 744 7.16 7.10 17.18
C GLU A 744 8.32 6.20 16.69
N GLU A 745 8.42 6.00 15.38
CA GLU A 745 9.54 5.25 14.81
C GLU A 745 10.76 6.16 14.67
N ILE A 746 11.89 5.73 15.22
CA ILE A 746 13.10 6.53 15.22
C ILE A 746 13.74 6.45 13.85
N ILE A 747 13.46 7.45 13.01
CA ILE A 747 14.16 7.71 11.78
C ILE A 747 15.32 8.66 12.10
N PHE A 748 16.54 8.27 11.74
CA PHE A 748 17.75 9.05 12.02
C PHE A 748 17.71 10.38 11.27
N LEU A 749 17.52 11.47 12.02
CA LEU A 749 17.64 12.82 11.51
C LEU A 749 19.13 13.19 11.41
N VAL A 750 19.52 13.87 10.32
CA VAL A 750 20.86 14.42 10.14
C VAL A 750 20.82 15.89 10.60
N PRO A 751 21.82 16.38 11.37
CA PRO A 751 21.95 17.81 11.70
C PRO A 751 22.25 18.71 10.50
#